data_AF-Q8EA56-F1
#
_entry.id   AF-Q8EA56-F1
#
_cell.length_a   1.000
_cell.length_b   1.000
_cell.length_c   1.000
_cell.angle_alpha   90.00
_cell.angle_beta   90.00
_cell.angle_gamma   90.00
#
_symmetry.space_group_name_H-M   'P 1'
#
loop_
_entity.id
_entity.type
_entity.pdbx_description
1 polymer ?
#
loop_
_entity_poly.entity_id
_entity_poly.type
_entity_poly.pdbx_seq_one_letter_code
_entity_poly.pdbx_strand_id
1 'polypeptide(L)'
;MKNLNISTRIVLGISLLLFAVMSFIMPLVLSEFSRQIRESEQRELHKLYETAVANIVSSGQRAQAMATLISLTPEIQSNFAERDREALLQRTQPLFMRLKQDFAVQQFQFHTPPATSFLRLHRPEKFGDDLTAIRKTIVETNTQKQPLSGLEYGVEGLGIRGLVPMNYQGQHTGSVEFGMSFGQPFFDNFKNAYQAEITLLLPKDGNFVPFGGTFTTDTSASSELNKVMQGTEVIRTIDLDGKSYALYRHGMQDYSGKTFGVLDIALDRSHSEQAMSDIRFKLIMIGFIAFLIGTAIAWFIAKSITRPIAETTNALNDIAEGEGDLTRRIEVKSKDEIAQLALAFNRFAEKIHATVAQVSDSTSLLATSAEEMSAITNETQQMAKRQHLETEQVATAMNEMAATVQEVAHNATDAADAATHASESTEHGKLLVEKVISTISLLADEIAHAAKAINELERNTAQIDSVLVVIRNIADQTNLLALNAAIEAARAGEQGRGFAVVADEVRTLASRTQASTSEIQQMIEALQHSAKSTVSTMNTSTATTQNCVSLVHEAGEALEAITQAVSTISQMNIQIASAANEQCAVSAEINKNVNNINDITINATESAVQTARAGDELAQLSMRLTTLLAQFRI
;
A
#
# COMPACT_ATOMS: atom_id res chain seq x y z
N MET A 1 -33.37 -13.17 12.43
CA MET A 1 -32.60 -13.07 11.17
C MET A 1 -31.15 -12.55 11.33
N LYS A 2 -30.75 -11.98 12.48
CA LYS A 2 -29.38 -11.41 12.64
C LYS A 2 -28.24 -12.43 12.66
N ASN A 3 -28.49 -13.71 12.98
CA ASN A 3 -27.45 -14.76 13.05
C ASN A 3 -27.45 -15.75 11.86
N LEU A 4 -28.16 -15.43 10.77
CA LEU A 4 -28.18 -16.29 9.59
C LEU A 4 -27.01 -15.96 8.66
N ASN A 5 -26.28 -16.97 8.19
CA ASN A 5 -25.23 -16.83 7.18
C ASN A 5 -25.82 -16.23 5.89
N ILE A 6 -24.99 -15.50 5.13
CA ILE A 6 -25.41 -14.84 3.88
C ILE A 6 -26.08 -15.84 2.93
N SER A 7 -25.56 -17.06 2.85
CA SER A 7 -26.14 -18.14 2.04
C SER A 7 -27.58 -18.46 2.46
N THR A 8 -27.80 -18.62 3.76
CA THR A 8 -29.12 -18.91 4.32
C THR A 8 -30.09 -17.75 4.13
N ARG A 9 -29.61 -16.49 4.16
CA ARG A 9 -30.45 -15.31 3.90
C ARG A 9 -30.88 -15.22 2.43
N ILE A 10 -29.97 -15.50 1.48
CA ILE A 10 -30.28 -15.51 0.05
C ILE A 10 -31.32 -16.60 -0.26
N VAL A 11 -31.09 -17.83 0.22
CA VAL A 11 -32.02 -18.94 -0.01
C VAL A 11 -33.38 -18.66 0.64
N LEU A 12 -33.41 -18.28 1.93
CA LEU A 12 -34.67 -17.97 2.61
C LEU A 12 -35.41 -16.80 1.96
N GLY A 13 -34.71 -15.74 1.56
CA GLY A 13 -35.30 -14.56 0.94
C GLY A 13 -35.97 -14.89 -0.40
N ILE A 14 -35.27 -15.64 -1.27
CA ILE A 14 -35.81 -16.04 -2.57
C ILE A 14 -36.96 -17.05 -2.40
N SER A 15 -36.82 -18.04 -1.52
CA SER A 15 -37.90 -18.99 -1.24
C SER A 15 -39.14 -18.33 -0.63
N LEU A 16 -38.98 -17.37 0.30
CA LEU A 16 -40.09 -16.59 0.84
C LEU A 16 -40.79 -15.74 -0.23
N LEU A 17 -40.02 -15.13 -1.12
CA LEU A 17 -40.57 -14.33 -2.22
C LEU A 17 -41.33 -15.21 -3.22
N LEU A 18 -40.79 -16.36 -3.61
CA LEU A 18 -41.48 -17.34 -4.46
C LEU A 18 -42.78 -17.84 -3.81
N PHE A 19 -42.76 -18.12 -2.51
CA PHE A 19 -43.94 -18.53 -1.77
C PHE A 19 -45.00 -17.42 -1.74
N ALA A 20 -44.60 -16.17 -1.46
CA ALA A 20 -45.52 -15.02 -1.43
C ALA A 20 -46.15 -14.77 -2.81
N VAL A 21 -45.36 -14.86 -3.89
CA VAL A 21 -45.84 -14.70 -5.27
C VAL A 21 -46.84 -15.82 -5.62
N MET A 22 -46.55 -17.08 -5.30
CA MET A 22 -47.48 -18.17 -5.55
C MET A 22 -48.76 -18.06 -4.73
N SER A 23 -48.65 -17.69 -3.45
CA SER A 23 -49.81 -17.52 -2.57
C SER A 23 -50.73 -16.37 -3.03
N PHE A 24 -50.20 -15.39 -3.76
CA PHE A 24 -50.99 -14.27 -4.30
C PHE A 24 -51.59 -14.57 -5.69
N ILE A 25 -50.78 -15.12 -6.60
CA ILE A 25 -51.21 -15.37 -8.00
C ILE A 25 -52.18 -16.56 -8.07
N MET A 26 -51.96 -17.62 -7.30
CA MET A 26 -52.73 -18.86 -7.43
C MET A 26 -54.22 -18.68 -7.10
N PRO A 27 -54.64 -17.99 -6.03
CA PRO A 27 -56.05 -17.70 -5.78
C PRO A 27 -56.68 -16.84 -6.89
N LEU A 28 -55.91 -15.90 -7.46
CA LEU A 28 -56.39 -15.00 -8.52
C LEU A 28 -56.68 -15.77 -9.81
N VAL A 29 -55.79 -16.68 -10.22
CA VAL A 29 -55.98 -17.56 -11.39
C VAL A 29 -57.15 -18.52 -11.17
N LEU A 30 -57.27 -19.13 -9.99
CA LEU A 30 -58.39 -20.03 -9.67
C LEU A 30 -59.74 -19.30 -9.64
N SER A 31 -59.77 -18.07 -9.14
CA SER A 31 -60.96 -17.21 -9.16
C SER A 31 -61.40 -16.95 -10.60
N GLU A 32 -60.46 -16.63 -11.50
CA GLU A 32 -60.74 -16.36 -12.90
C GLU A 32 -61.33 -17.57 -13.64
N PHE A 33 -60.73 -18.75 -13.49
CA PHE A 33 -61.27 -19.98 -14.08
C PHE A 33 -62.66 -20.31 -13.52
N SER A 34 -62.89 -20.11 -12.22
CA SER A 34 -64.21 -20.33 -11.62
C SER A 34 -65.27 -19.39 -12.20
N ARG A 35 -64.88 -18.14 -12.52
CA ARG A 35 -65.75 -17.15 -13.16
C ARG A 35 -66.10 -17.57 -14.57
N GLN A 36 -65.11 -17.93 -15.38
CA GLN A 36 -65.34 -18.36 -16.77
C GLN A 36 -66.23 -19.60 -16.87
N ILE A 37 -66.08 -20.58 -15.98
CA ILE A 37 -66.95 -21.76 -15.96
C ILE A 37 -68.40 -21.36 -15.65
N ARG A 38 -68.64 -20.53 -14.62
CA ARG A 38 -70.00 -20.07 -14.28
C ARG A 38 -70.64 -19.30 -15.44
N GLU A 39 -69.90 -18.41 -16.09
CA GLU A 39 -70.41 -17.68 -17.26
C GLU A 39 -70.71 -18.62 -18.44
N SER A 40 -69.90 -19.66 -18.64
CA SER A 40 -70.17 -20.67 -19.66
C SER A 40 -71.41 -21.51 -19.35
N GLU A 41 -71.59 -21.92 -18.10
CA GLU A 41 -72.79 -22.63 -17.62
C GLU A 41 -74.05 -21.79 -17.86
N GLN A 42 -74.00 -20.49 -17.52
CA GLN A 42 -75.13 -19.57 -17.75
C GLN A 42 -75.49 -19.42 -19.23
N ARG A 43 -74.49 -19.24 -20.11
CA ARG A 43 -74.71 -19.14 -21.55
C ARG A 43 -75.34 -20.41 -22.12
N GLU A 44 -74.86 -21.57 -21.71
CA GLU A 44 -75.38 -22.85 -22.21
C GLU A 44 -76.82 -23.09 -21.75
N LEU A 45 -77.12 -22.80 -20.48
CA LEU A 45 -78.48 -22.88 -19.94
C LEU A 45 -79.48 -21.98 -20.67
N HIS A 46 -79.09 -20.73 -20.94
CA HIS A 46 -79.94 -19.80 -21.70
C HIS A 46 -80.20 -20.31 -23.12
N LYS A 47 -79.16 -20.82 -23.80
CA LYS A 47 -79.28 -21.41 -25.13
C LYS A 47 -80.18 -22.65 -25.14
N LEU A 48 -80.11 -23.50 -24.12
CA LEU A 48 -80.98 -24.67 -23.97
C LEU A 48 -82.45 -24.24 -23.81
N TYR A 49 -82.71 -23.18 -23.05
CA TYR A 49 -84.05 -22.61 -22.93
C TYR A 49 -84.58 -22.10 -24.26
N GLU A 50 -83.82 -21.26 -24.96
CA GLU A 50 -84.21 -20.76 -26.28
C GLU A 50 -84.47 -21.91 -27.26
N THR A 51 -83.66 -22.97 -27.19
CA THR A 51 -83.84 -24.17 -28.02
C THR A 51 -85.13 -24.92 -27.69
N ALA A 52 -85.49 -25.05 -26.41
CA ALA A 52 -86.76 -25.66 -26.00
C ALA A 52 -87.96 -24.85 -26.53
N VAL A 53 -87.92 -23.52 -26.38
CA VAL A 53 -88.95 -22.62 -26.90
C VAL A 53 -89.02 -22.68 -28.42
N ALA A 54 -87.88 -22.64 -29.11
CA ALA A 54 -87.81 -22.73 -30.57
C ALA A 54 -88.39 -24.05 -31.09
N ASN A 55 -88.14 -25.18 -30.42
CA ASN A 55 -88.71 -26.47 -30.80
C ASN A 55 -90.25 -26.47 -30.71
N ILE A 56 -90.80 -25.82 -29.68
CA ILE A 56 -92.25 -25.63 -29.50
C ILE A 56 -92.82 -24.74 -30.60
N VAL A 57 -92.22 -23.57 -30.84
CA VAL A 57 -92.65 -22.61 -31.87
C VAL A 57 -92.60 -23.25 -33.25
N SER A 58 -91.50 -23.95 -33.59
CA SER A 58 -91.33 -24.66 -34.84
C SER A 58 -92.42 -25.74 -35.05
N SER A 59 -92.81 -26.44 -33.98
CA SER A 59 -93.92 -27.39 -34.05
C SER A 59 -95.27 -26.71 -34.28
N GLY A 60 -95.48 -25.51 -33.72
CA GLY A 60 -96.68 -24.70 -33.98
C GLY A 60 -96.75 -24.21 -35.41
N GLN A 61 -95.62 -23.73 -35.95
CA GLN A 61 -95.52 -23.31 -37.35
C GLN A 61 -95.77 -24.48 -38.31
N ARG A 62 -95.29 -25.69 -38.00
CA ARG A 62 -95.62 -26.90 -38.79
C ARG A 62 -97.12 -27.19 -38.78
N ALA A 63 -97.76 -27.13 -37.61
CA ALA A 63 -99.19 -27.31 -37.50
C ALA A 63 -99.97 -26.26 -38.32
N GLN A 64 -99.53 -25.00 -38.26
CA GLN A 64 -100.13 -23.91 -39.03
C GLN A 64 -99.94 -24.11 -40.53
N ALA A 65 -98.76 -24.55 -40.98
CA ALA A 65 -98.50 -24.86 -42.39
C ALA A 65 -99.42 -25.98 -42.90
N MET A 66 -99.63 -27.04 -42.10
CA MET A 66 -100.59 -28.10 -42.41
C MET A 66 -102.02 -27.54 -42.51
N ALA A 67 -102.42 -26.68 -41.56
CA ALA A 67 -103.72 -26.01 -41.58
C ALA A 67 -103.90 -25.15 -42.85
N THR A 68 -102.86 -24.43 -43.29
CA THR A 68 -102.90 -23.63 -44.52
C THR A 68 -103.10 -24.47 -45.77
N LEU A 69 -102.45 -25.63 -45.86
CA LEU A 69 -102.63 -26.54 -47.00
C LEU A 69 -104.08 -27.05 -47.07
N ILE A 70 -104.67 -27.38 -45.92
CA ILE A 70 -106.08 -27.76 -45.86
C ILE A 70 -106.99 -26.58 -46.23
N SER A 71 -106.68 -25.37 -45.76
CA SER A 71 -107.51 -24.20 -46.02
C SER A 71 -107.51 -23.74 -47.46
N LEU A 72 -106.54 -24.17 -48.27
CA LEU A 72 -106.42 -23.83 -49.69
C LEU A 72 -106.96 -24.91 -50.63
N THR A 73 -107.45 -26.03 -50.10
CA THR A 73 -108.00 -27.12 -50.92
C THR A 73 -109.45 -26.81 -51.31
N PRO A 74 -109.78 -26.53 -52.58
CA PRO A 74 -111.09 -26.01 -52.99
C PRO A 74 -112.27 -26.93 -52.61
N GLU A 75 -112.09 -28.25 -52.71
CA GLU A 75 -113.13 -29.23 -52.36
C GLU A 75 -113.41 -29.23 -50.86
N ILE A 76 -112.38 -29.03 -50.02
CA ILE A 76 -112.54 -28.92 -48.57
C ILE A 76 -113.25 -27.60 -48.23
N GLN A 77 -112.89 -26.51 -48.90
CA GLN A 77 -113.56 -25.22 -48.72
C GLN A 77 -115.05 -25.28 -49.07
N SER A 78 -115.42 -25.87 -50.21
CA SER A 78 -116.82 -26.01 -50.65
C SER A 78 -117.62 -26.88 -49.67
N ASN A 79 -117.12 -28.07 -49.34
CA ASN A 79 -117.79 -28.98 -48.40
C ASN A 79 -117.98 -28.34 -47.02
N PHE A 80 -116.99 -27.57 -46.55
CA PHE A 80 -117.09 -26.90 -45.26
C PHE A 80 -118.04 -25.69 -45.27
N ALA A 81 -118.14 -24.98 -46.40
CA ALA A 81 -119.09 -23.88 -46.60
C ALA A 81 -120.54 -24.38 -46.68
N GLU A 82 -120.77 -25.48 -47.40
CA GLU A 82 -122.08 -26.14 -47.55
C GLU A 82 -122.54 -26.90 -46.30
N ARG A 83 -121.68 -26.98 -45.28
CA ARG A 83 -121.89 -27.74 -44.04
C ARG A 83 -122.05 -29.26 -44.28
N ASP A 84 -121.45 -29.78 -45.34
CA ASP A 84 -121.39 -31.22 -45.63
C ASP A 84 -120.27 -31.89 -44.81
N ARG A 85 -120.64 -32.27 -43.59
CA ARG A 85 -119.74 -32.92 -42.64
C ARG A 85 -119.28 -34.31 -43.09
N GLU A 86 -120.13 -35.06 -43.78
CA GLU A 86 -119.83 -36.44 -44.19
C GLU A 86 -118.81 -36.46 -45.33
N ALA A 87 -118.99 -35.60 -46.33
CA ALA A 87 -118.02 -35.43 -47.41
C ALA A 87 -116.68 -34.87 -46.91
N LEU A 88 -116.69 -33.97 -45.93
CA LEU A 88 -115.47 -33.45 -45.30
C LEU A 88 -114.71 -34.56 -44.55
N LEU A 89 -115.42 -35.40 -43.79
CA LEU A 89 -114.84 -36.54 -43.06
C LEU A 89 -114.22 -37.58 -44.00
N GLN A 90 -114.94 -38.02 -45.04
CA GLN A 90 -114.43 -39.01 -45.99
C GLN A 90 -113.14 -38.56 -46.68
N ARG A 91 -113.03 -37.26 -47.01
CA ARG A 91 -111.84 -36.70 -47.67
C ARG A 91 -110.66 -36.50 -46.74
N THR A 92 -110.90 -36.09 -45.50
CA THR A 92 -109.83 -35.65 -44.58
C THR A 92 -109.38 -36.75 -43.61
N GLN A 93 -110.17 -37.80 -43.37
CA GLN A 93 -109.81 -38.89 -42.45
C GLN A 93 -108.55 -39.66 -42.88
N PRO A 94 -108.35 -40.06 -44.16
CA PRO A 94 -107.14 -40.76 -44.57
C PRO A 94 -105.88 -39.90 -44.39
N LEU A 95 -106.01 -38.59 -44.64
CA LEU A 95 -104.93 -37.63 -44.46
C LEU A 95 -104.55 -37.49 -42.98
N PHE A 96 -105.55 -37.40 -42.09
CA PHE A 96 -105.30 -37.35 -40.65
C PHE A 96 -104.55 -38.59 -40.13
N MET A 97 -104.92 -39.79 -40.57
CA MET A 97 -104.23 -41.01 -40.14
C MET A 97 -102.74 -41.00 -40.50
N ARG A 98 -102.39 -40.48 -41.69
CA ARG A 98 -101.00 -40.36 -42.12
C ARG A 98 -100.25 -39.25 -41.38
N LEU A 99 -100.88 -38.09 -41.21
CA LEU A 99 -100.29 -36.98 -40.45
C LEU A 99 -100.06 -37.34 -38.97
N LYS A 100 -100.94 -38.17 -38.40
CA LYS A 100 -100.77 -38.70 -37.03
C LYS A 100 -99.57 -39.61 -36.91
N GLN A 101 -99.34 -40.48 -37.90
CA GLN A 101 -98.21 -41.41 -37.91
C GLN A 101 -96.88 -40.71 -38.20
N ASP A 102 -96.83 -39.87 -39.24
CA ASP A 102 -95.58 -39.36 -39.79
C ASP A 102 -95.14 -38.03 -39.16
N PHE A 103 -96.08 -37.24 -38.61
CA PHE A 103 -95.83 -35.88 -38.15
C PHE A 103 -96.31 -35.59 -36.72
N ALA A 104 -96.62 -36.61 -35.93
CA ALA A 104 -97.05 -36.48 -34.53
C ALA A 104 -98.28 -35.57 -34.32
N VAL A 105 -99.14 -35.46 -35.35
CA VAL A 105 -100.41 -34.76 -35.24
C VAL A 105 -101.36 -35.54 -34.34
N GLN A 106 -101.87 -34.91 -33.28
CA GLN A 106 -102.83 -35.52 -32.36
C GLN A 106 -104.27 -35.08 -32.66
N GLN A 107 -104.44 -33.85 -33.14
CA GLN A 107 -105.75 -33.29 -33.39
C GLN A 107 -105.78 -32.65 -34.78
N PHE A 108 -106.88 -32.87 -35.48
CA PHE A 108 -107.21 -32.18 -36.73
C PHE A 108 -108.72 -31.93 -36.70
N GLN A 109 -109.11 -30.65 -36.74
CA GLN A 109 -110.48 -30.20 -36.47
C GLN A 109 -110.88 -29.02 -37.36
N PHE A 110 -112.18 -28.89 -37.60
CA PHE A 110 -112.81 -27.76 -38.25
C PHE A 110 -113.82 -27.12 -37.31
N HIS A 111 -113.90 -25.80 -37.31
CA HIS A 111 -114.73 -25.02 -36.38
C HIS A 111 -115.54 -23.94 -37.10
N THR A 112 -116.84 -23.82 -36.82
CA THR A 112 -117.63 -22.68 -37.31
C THR A 112 -117.50 -21.47 -36.38
N PRO A 113 -117.66 -20.23 -36.90
CA PRO A 113 -117.62 -19.04 -36.04
C PRO A 113 -118.74 -19.03 -35.00
N PRO A 114 -118.51 -18.55 -33.77
CA PRO A 114 -117.24 -18.02 -33.27
C PRO A 114 -116.22 -19.11 -32.92
N ALA A 115 -116.63 -20.23 -32.32
CA ALA A 115 -115.77 -21.38 -32.02
C ALA A 115 -116.57 -22.68 -31.75
N THR A 116 -117.55 -23.00 -32.60
CA THR A 116 -118.31 -24.26 -32.46
C THR A 116 -117.59 -25.39 -33.20
N SER A 117 -117.43 -26.54 -32.55
CA SER A 117 -116.83 -27.74 -33.17
C SER A 117 -117.71 -28.25 -34.31
N PHE A 118 -117.20 -28.24 -35.55
CA PHE A 118 -117.93 -28.77 -36.70
C PHE A 118 -117.55 -30.22 -36.99
N LEU A 119 -116.24 -30.48 -37.06
CA LEU A 119 -115.73 -31.81 -37.34
C LEU A 119 -114.40 -32.03 -36.62
N ARG A 120 -114.25 -33.18 -35.97
CA ARG A 120 -113.02 -33.61 -35.29
C ARG A 120 -112.55 -34.93 -35.87
N LEU A 121 -111.46 -34.96 -36.63
CA LEU A 121 -111.02 -36.21 -37.29
C LEU A 121 -110.46 -37.22 -36.28
N HIS A 122 -109.96 -36.71 -35.16
CA HIS A 122 -109.48 -37.52 -34.04
C HIS A 122 -110.61 -38.09 -33.16
N ARG A 123 -111.82 -37.53 -33.23
CA ARG A 123 -113.05 -38.00 -32.55
C ARG A 123 -114.30 -37.58 -33.32
N PRO A 124 -114.59 -38.19 -34.48
CA PRO A 124 -115.66 -37.72 -35.35
C PRO A 124 -116.99 -37.61 -34.63
N GLU A 125 -117.29 -38.52 -33.71
CA GLU A 125 -118.52 -38.56 -32.92
C GLU A 125 -118.80 -37.33 -32.04
N LYS A 126 -117.79 -36.49 -31.73
CA LYS A 126 -117.96 -35.28 -30.89
C LYS A 126 -117.96 -33.99 -31.71
N PHE A 127 -119.15 -33.43 -31.95
CA PHE A 127 -119.34 -32.17 -32.69
C PHE A 127 -120.50 -31.36 -32.10
N GLY A 128 -120.60 -30.09 -32.48
CA GLY A 128 -121.65 -29.15 -32.08
C GLY A 128 -121.42 -28.43 -30.75
N ASP A 129 -120.37 -28.78 -29.99
CA ASP A 129 -120.04 -28.13 -28.73
C ASP A 129 -119.40 -26.74 -28.93
N ASP A 130 -119.78 -25.79 -28.07
CA ASP A 130 -119.22 -24.44 -28.04
C ASP A 130 -117.89 -24.42 -27.28
N LEU A 131 -116.82 -24.00 -27.97
CA LEU A 131 -115.47 -23.95 -27.42
C LEU A 131 -115.05 -22.53 -27.02
N THR A 132 -115.91 -21.53 -27.16
CA THR A 132 -115.58 -20.09 -26.97
C THR A 132 -114.97 -19.78 -25.58
N ALA A 133 -115.39 -20.51 -24.55
CA ALA A 133 -114.87 -20.33 -23.19
C ALA A 133 -113.43 -20.84 -23.02
N ILE A 134 -113.06 -21.92 -23.70
CA ILE A 134 -111.84 -22.70 -23.43
C ILE A 134 -110.79 -22.53 -24.53
N ARG A 135 -111.21 -22.30 -25.77
CA ARG A 135 -110.34 -22.27 -26.96
C ARG A 135 -110.32 -20.87 -27.57
N LYS A 136 -109.54 -19.99 -26.96
CA LYS A 136 -109.37 -18.59 -27.37
C LYS A 136 -108.65 -18.48 -28.71
N THR A 137 -107.73 -19.38 -29.03
CA THR A 137 -107.07 -19.41 -30.35
C THR A 137 -108.07 -19.55 -31.50
N ILE A 138 -109.08 -20.42 -31.37
CA ILE A 138 -110.12 -20.61 -32.40
C ILE A 138 -110.95 -19.33 -32.57
N VAL A 139 -111.38 -18.74 -31.46
CA VAL A 139 -112.16 -17.49 -31.45
C VAL A 139 -111.36 -16.38 -32.14
N GLU A 140 -110.08 -16.26 -31.80
CA GLU A 140 -109.20 -15.23 -32.35
C GLU A 140 -108.94 -15.42 -33.83
N THR A 141 -108.63 -16.64 -34.28
CA THR A 141 -108.48 -16.99 -35.70
C THR A 141 -109.73 -16.66 -36.50
N ASN A 142 -110.92 -16.98 -36.00
CA ASN A 142 -112.18 -16.68 -36.69
C ASN A 142 -112.55 -15.18 -36.67
N THR A 143 -112.20 -14.47 -35.59
CA THR A 143 -112.51 -13.04 -35.43
C THR A 143 -111.56 -12.16 -36.25
N GLN A 144 -110.25 -12.40 -36.12
CA GLN A 144 -109.21 -11.63 -36.80
C GLN A 144 -109.00 -12.10 -38.24
N LYS A 145 -109.44 -13.31 -38.58
CA LYS A 145 -109.25 -13.93 -39.91
C LYS A 145 -107.78 -14.02 -40.31
N GLN A 146 -106.92 -14.31 -39.34
CA GLN A 146 -105.48 -14.50 -39.53
C GLN A 146 -105.06 -15.88 -39.01
N PRO A 147 -104.07 -16.53 -39.65
CA PRO A 147 -103.42 -17.71 -39.09
C PRO A 147 -102.84 -17.44 -37.71
N LEU A 148 -102.89 -18.44 -36.83
CA LEU A 148 -102.34 -18.36 -35.49
C LEU A 148 -101.70 -19.68 -35.08
N SER A 149 -100.57 -19.63 -34.38
CA SER A 149 -99.96 -20.81 -33.76
C SER A 149 -99.36 -20.51 -32.41
N GLY A 150 -99.34 -21.51 -31.55
CA GLY A 150 -98.77 -21.40 -30.21
C GLY A 150 -99.26 -22.47 -29.26
N LEU A 151 -98.85 -22.37 -28.01
CA LEU A 151 -99.32 -23.23 -26.93
C LEU A 151 -100.64 -22.71 -26.39
N GLU A 152 -101.61 -23.61 -26.21
CA GLU A 152 -102.86 -23.29 -25.55
C GLU A 152 -103.42 -24.51 -24.82
N TYR A 153 -104.12 -24.27 -23.71
CA TYR A 153 -104.94 -25.26 -23.05
C TYR A 153 -106.17 -25.63 -23.89
N GLY A 154 -106.40 -26.93 -24.04
CA GLY A 154 -107.65 -27.48 -24.52
C GLY A 154 -108.28 -28.41 -23.48
N VAL A 155 -109.39 -29.02 -23.86
CA VAL A 155 -110.12 -29.98 -23.02
C VAL A 155 -109.26 -31.20 -22.64
N GLU A 156 -108.31 -31.58 -23.51
CA GLU A 156 -107.39 -32.70 -23.28
C GLU A 156 -106.04 -32.29 -22.68
N GLY A 157 -105.91 -31.02 -22.27
CA GLY A 157 -104.68 -30.46 -21.74
C GLY A 157 -103.96 -29.54 -22.70
N LEU A 158 -102.72 -29.22 -22.36
CA LEU A 158 -101.86 -28.30 -23.09
C LEU A 158 -101.38 -28.92 -24.40
N GLY A 159 -101.56 -28.21 -25.52
CA GLY A 159 -101.12 -28.68 -26.83
C GLY A 159 -100.55 -27.55 -27.67
N ILE A 160 -99.68 -27.91 -28.62
CA ILE A 160 -99.15 -26.96 -29.61
C ILE A 160 -100.13 -26.92 -30.79
N ARG A 161 -100.64 -25.74 -31.09
CA ARG A 161 -101.76 -25.53 -32.02
C ARG A 161 -101.31 -24.71 -33.22
N GLY A 162 -101.87 -25.02 -34.39
CA GLY A 162 -101.79 -24.21 -35.59
C GLY A 162 -103.16 -24.12 -36.24
N LEU A 163 -103.67 -22.90 -36.36
CA LEU A 163 -105.02 -22.59 -36.82
C LEU A 163 -104.95 -21.65 -38.01
N VAL A 164 -105.84 -21.86 -38.97
CA VAL A 164 -105.95 -21.01 -40.17
C VAL A 164 -107.43 -20.77 -40.49
N PRO A 165 -107.83 -19.53 -40.86
CA PRO A 165 -109.19 -19.25 -41.28
C PRO A 165 -109.52 -19.95 -42.60
N MET A 166 -110.71 -20.53 -42.67
CA MET A 166 -111.32 -21.07 -43.88
C MET A 166 -112.18 -19.99 -44.54
N ASN A 167 -111.99 -19.81 -45.85
CA ASN A 167 -112.81 -18.92 -46.66
C ASN A 167 -113.31 -19.68 -47.88
N TYR A 168 -114.52 -19.36 -48.35
CA TYR A 168 -115.07 -19.87 -49.61
C TYR A 168 -115.73 -18.71 -50.35
N GLN A 169 -115.37 -18.51 -51.61
CA GLN A 169 -115.86 -17.39 -52.45
C GLN A 169 -115.76 -16.01 -51.77
N GLY A 170 -114.69 -15.78 -51.00
CA GLY A 170 -114.44 -14.52 -50.29
C GLY A 170 -115.18 -14.37 -48.96
N GLN A 171 -116.06 -15.30 -48.58
CA GLN A 171 -116.75 -15.31 -47.29
C GLN A 171 -116.04 -16.23 -46.29
N HIS A 172 -115.88 -15.75 -45.05
CA HIS A 172 -115.31 -16.53 -43.95
C HIS A 172 -116.30 -17.59 -43.46
N THR A 173 -115.92 -18.86 -43.52
CA THR A 173 -116.81 -20.00 -43.21
C THR A 173 -116.52 -20.66 -41.87
N GLY A 174 -115.33 -20.42 -41.31
CA GLY A 174 -114.84 -20.97 -40.05
C GLY A 174 -113.31 -21.09 -40.04
N SER A 175 -112.76 -22.03 -39.28
CA SER A 175 -111.32 -22.28 -39.23
C SER A 175 -111.00 -23.77 -39.25
N VAL A 176 -109.75 -24.07 -39.59
CA VAL A 176 -109.16 -25.40 -39.49
C VAL A 176 -107.99 -25.37 -38.51
N GLU A 177 -107.89 -26.39 -37.67
CA GLU A 177 -106.85 -26.55 -36.65
C GLU A 177 -106.10 -27.87 -36.86
N PHE A 178 -104.78 -27.81 -36.72
CA PHE A 178 -103.93 -28.94 -36.36
C PHE A 178 -103.36 -28.77 -34.94
N GLY A 179 -103.43 -29.82 -34.15
CA GLY A 179 -102.82 -29.92 -32.83
C GLY A 179 -101.72 -30.98 -32.82
N MET A 180 -100.52 -30.59 -32.40
CA MET A 180 -99.36 -31.48 -32.23
C MET A 180 -99.30 -32.02 -30.81
N SER A 181 -98.70 -33.19 -30.62
CA SER A 181 -98.45 -33.72 -29.27
C SER A 181 -97.52 -32.79 -28.48
N PHE A 182 -97.94 -32.42 -27.27
CA PHE A 182 -97.07 -31.78 -26.28
C PHE A 182 -97.26 -32.49 -24.93
N GLY A 183 -96.21 -33.13 -24.43
CA GLY A 183 -96.26 -34.00 -23.26
C GLY A 183 -94.92 -34.70 -23.04
N GLN A 184 -94.91 -35.79 -22.27
CA GLN A 184 -93.68 -36.48 -21.84
C GLN A 184 -92.64 -36.74 -22.97
N PRO A 185 -93.03 -37.20 -24.19
CA PRO A 185 -92.06 -37.44 -25.27
C PRO A 185 -91.24 -36.20 -25.68
N PHE A 186 -91.79 -34.99 -25.53
CA PHE A 186 -91.04 -33.76 -25.79
C PHE A 186 -89.88 -33.60 -24.80
N PHE A 187 -90.16 -33.79 -23.51
CA PHE A 187 -89.18 -33.66 -22.44
C PHE A 187 -88.10 -34.75 -22.55
N ASP A 188 -88.49 -36.00 -22.82
CA ASP A 188 -87.55 -37.11 -23.01
C ASP A 188 -86.63 -36.89 -24.23
N ASN A 189 -87.20 -36.42 -25.35
CA ASN A 189 -86.41 -36.10 -26.55
C ASN A 189 -85.43 -34.95 -26.30
N PHE A 190 -85.85 -33.92 -25.55
CA PHE A 190 -84.98 -32.81 -25.19
C PHE A 190 -83.82 -33.29 -24.31
N LYS A 191 -84.09 -34.11 -23.28
CA LYS A 191 -83.04 -34.72 -22.46
C LYS A 191 -82.06 -35.56 -23.26
N ASN A 192 -82.54 -36.41 -24.15
CA ASN A 192 -81.67 -37.27 -24.95
C ASN A 192 -80.82 -36.48 -25.95
N ALA A 193 -81.40 -35.45 -26.58
CA ALA A 193 -80.72 -34.65 -27.59
C ALA A 193 -79.68 -33.68 -27.00
N TYR A 194 -79.97 -33.09 -25.85
CA TYR A 194 -79.17 -32.01 -25.27
C TYR A 194 -78.47 -32.39 -23.96
N GLN A 195 -78.67 -33.61 -23.46
CA GLN A 195 -78.11 -34.10 -22.20
C GLN A 195 -78.44 -33.18 -21.00
N ALA A 196 -79.59 -32.52 -21.06
CA ALA A 196 -80.07 -31.58 -20.05
C ALA A 196 -81.44 -32.00 -19.54
N GLU A 197 -81.63 -31.95 -18.24
CA GLU A 197 -82.92 -32.22 -17.63
C GLU A 197 -83.87 -31.05 -17.88
N ILE A 198 -85.14 -31.32 -18.13
CA ILE A 198 -86.15 -30.30 -18.45
C ILE A 198 -87.49 -30.65 -17.79
N THR A 199 -88.13 -29.68 -17.14
CA THR A 199 -89.44 -29.86 -16.51
C THR A 199 -90.29 -28.62 -16.66
N LEU A 200 -91.53 -28.78 -17.12
CA LEU A 200 -92.51 -27.70 -17.15
C LEU A 200 -93.40 -27.76 -15.91
N LEU A 201 -93.42 -26.67 -15.16
CA LEU A 201 -94.27 -26.44 -14.00
C LEU A 201 -95.46 -25.54 -14.36
N LEU A 202 -96.62 -25.86 -13.82
CA LEU A 202 -97.86 -25.11 -14.02
C LEU A 202 -98.43 -24.63 -12.69
N PRO A 203 -98.99 -23.41 -12.63
CA PRO A 203 -99.70 -22.95 -11.45
C PRO A 203 -101.02 -23.72 -11.28
N LYS A 204 -101.23 -24.32 -10.10
CA LYS A 204 -102.46 -25.00 -9.69
C LYS A 204 -102.73 -24.74 -8.20
N ASP A 205 -103.89 -24.13 -7.90
CA ASP A 205 -104.37 -23.86 -6.53
C ASP A 205 -103.36 -23.11 -5.64
N GLY A 206 -102.67 -22.12 -6.19
CA GLY A 206 -101.65 -21.33 -5.48
C GLY A 206 -100.28 -22.00 -5.35
N ASN A 207 -100.12 -23.25 -5.83
CA ASN A 207 -98.87 -24.00 -5.90
C ASN A 207 -98.45 -24.23 -7.35
N PHE A 208 -97.26 -24.83 -7.55
CA PHE A 208 -96.79 -25.28 -8.85
C PHE A 208 -96.75 -26.80 -8.89
N VAL A 209 -97.29 -27.38 -9.97
CA VAL A 209 -97.28 -28.82 -10.21
C VAL A 209 -96.59 -29.13 -11.53
N PRO A 210 -95.80 -30.21 -11.63
CA PRO A 210 -95.19 -30.60 -12.88
C PRO A 210 -96.26 -31.04 -13.90
N PHE A 211 -96.24 -30.42 -15.07
CA PHE A 211 -97.00 -30.86 -16.25
C PHE A 211 -96.41 -32.13 -16.85
N GLY A 212 -95.08 -32.12 -16.96
CA GLY A 212 -94.27 -33.14 -17.62
C GLY A 212 -92.82 -32.69 -17.55
N GLY A 213 -91.91 -33.64 -17.54
CA GLY A 213 -90.51 -33.34 -17.32
C GLY A 213 -89.67 -34.58 -17.07
N THR A 214 -88.36 -34.42 -17.06
CA THR A 214 -87.41 -35.51 -16.91
C THR A 214 -86.81 -35.61 -15.51
N PHE A 215 -87.10 -34.63 -14.65
CA PHE A 215 -86.66 -34.61 -13.26
C PHE A 215 -87.70 -33.97 -12.33
N THR A 216 -87.61 -34.32 -11.04
CA THR A 216 -88.44 -33.68 -10.01
C THR A 216 -87.74 -32.41 -9.54
N THR A 217 -88.40 -31.26 -9.73
CA THR A 217 -87.88 -29.96 -9.29
C THR A 217 -88.53 -29.52 -7.97
N ASP A 218 -87.81 -28.70 -7.22
CA ASP A 218 -88.27 -28.12 -5.96
C ASP A 218 -89.41 -27.10 -6.20
N THR A 219 -90.63 -27.52 -5.88
CA THR A 219 -91.85 -26.70 -5.96
C THR A 219 -92.14 -25.91 -4.67
N SER A 220 -91.34 -26.09 -3.62
CA SER A 220 -91.49 -25.36 -2.34
C SER A 220 -91.03 -23.90 -2.42
N ALA A 221 -90.24 -23.56 -3.44
CA ALA A 221 -89.77 -22.21 -3.75
C ALA A 221 -90.86 -21.34 -4.43
N SER A 222 -92.08 -21.33 -3.89
CA SER A 222 -93.24 -20.65 -4.49
C SER A 222 -93.00 -19.15 -4.73
N SER A 223 -92.26 -18.47 -3.83
CA SER A 223 -91.88 -17.06 -4.04
C SER A 223 -90.93 -16.83 -5.21
N GLU A 224 -90.05 -17.79 -5.50
CA GLU A 224 -89.11 -17.72 -6.63
C GLU A 224 -89.84 -17.99 -7.94
N LEU A 225 -90.64 -19.06 -7.97
CA LEU A 225 -91.47 -19.43 -9.12
C LEU A 225 -92.49 -18.32 -9.49
N ASN A 226 -93.07 -17.64 -8.50
CA ASN A 226 -93.93 -16.49 -8.74
C ASN A 226 -93.20 -15.29 -9.37
N LYS A 227 -91.93 -15.05 -9.00
CA LYS A 227 -91.11 -14.02 -9.66
C LYS A 227 -90.75 -14.41 -11.10
N VAL A 228 -90.52 -15.70 -11.34
CA VAL A 228 -90.29 -16.23 -12.69
C VAL A 228 -91.53 -16.07 -13.57
N MET A 229 -92.73 -16.32 -13.03
CA MET A 229 -94.00 -16.03 -13.72
C MET A 229 -94.17 -14.55 -14.07
N GLN A 230 -93.54 -13.63 -13.32
CA GLN A 230 -93.52 -12.18 -13.58
C GLN A 230 -92.40 -11.74 -14.54
N GLY A 231 -91.62 -12.68 -15.08
CA GLY A 231 -90.56 -12.42 -16.06
C GLY A 231 -89.14 -12.40 -15.48
N THR A 232 -88.94 -12.76 -14.21
CA THR A 232 -87.58 -12.87 -13.64
C THR A 232 -86.90 -14.16 -14.10
N GLU A 233 -85.64 -14.10 -14.51
CA GLU A 233 -84.82 -15.29 -14.74
C GLU A 233 -84.09 -15.69 -13.46
N VAL A 234 -84.05 -16.99 -13.15
CA VAL A 234 -83.32 -17.48 -11.98
C VAL A 234 -82.35 -18.58 -12.38
N ILE A 235 -81.09 -18.39 -11.98
CA ILE A 235 -80.04 -19.40 -12.13
C ILE A 235 -79.50 -19.75 -10.76
N ARG A 236 -79.55 -21.02 -10.38
CA ARG A 236 -79.02 -21.50 -9.10
C ARG A 236 -78.45 -22.89 -9.23
N THR A 237 -77.58 -23.25 -8.31
CA THR A 237 -77.15 -24.64 -8.16
C THR A 237 -78.17 -25.41 -7.32
N ILE A 238 -78.49 -26.62 -7.75
CA ILE A 238 -79.31 -27.58 -7.01
C ILE A 238 -78.58 -28.91 -6.93
N ASP A 239 -78.95 -29.73 -5.96
CA ASP A 239 -78.54 -31.12 -5.92
C ASP A 239 -79.73 -31.98 -6.38
N LEU A 240 -79.49 -32.85 -7.36
CA LEU A 240 -80.44 -33.84 -7.84
C LEU A 240 -79.75 -35.21 -7.75
N ASP A 241 -80.32 -36.11 -6.95
CA ASP A 241 -79.84 -37.48 -6.77
C ASP A 241 -78.34 -37.60 -6.44
N GLY A 242 -77.81 -36.68 -5.63
CA GLY A 242 -76.41 -36.67 -5.20
C GLY A 242 -75.44 -36.08 -6.23
N LYS A 243 -75.96 -35.42 -7.27
CA LYS A 243 -75.19 -34.69 -8.28
C LYS A 243 -75.56 -33.21 -8.27
N SER A 244 -74.55 -32.36 -8.45
CA SER A 244 -74.67 -30.91 -8.57
C SER A 244 -75.17 -30.55 -9.97
N TYR A 245 -76.31 -29.87 -10.07
CA TYR A 245 -76.86 -29.36 -11.33
C TYR A 245 -76.94 -27.82 -11.29
N ALA A 246 -76.74 -27.19 -12.45
CA ALA A 246 -77.05 -25.78 -12.64
C ALA A 246 -78.47 -25.68 -13.20
N LEU A 247 -79.39 -25.13 -12.40
CA LEU A 247 -80.80 -24.95 -12.73
C LEU A 247 -81.05 -23.56 -13.28
N TYR A 248 -81.70 -23.50 -14.43
CA TYR A 248 -82.24 -22.31 -15.07
C TYR A 248 -83.76 -22.36 -15.06
N ARG A 249 -84.40 -21.35 -14.47
CA ARG A 249 -85.86 -21.21 -14.42
C ARG A 249 -86.27 -19.99 -15.21
N HIS A 250 -87.15 -20.18 -16.19
CA HIS A 250 -87.74 -19.07 -16.93
C HIS A 250 -89.20 -19.32 -17.31
N GLY A 251 -89.96 -18.24 -17.51
CA GLY A 251 -91.40 -18.30 -17.74
C GLY A 251 -91.75 -18.68 -19.19
N MET A 252 -92.64 -19.66 -19.36
CA MET A 252 -93.16 -20.07 -20.66
C MET A 252 -94.39 -19.26 -21.04
N GLN A 253 -94.36 -18.71 -22.26
CA GLN A 253 -95.44 -17.91 -22.81
C GLN A 253 -96.40 -18.77 -23.65
N ASP A 254 -97.69 -18.48 -23.54
CA ASP A 254 -98.72 -19.06 -24.40
C ASP A 254 -98.79 -18.31 -25.75
N TYR A 255 -99.72 -18.72 -26.61
CA TYR A 255 -99.91 -18.09 -27.91
C TYR A 255 -100.19 -16.56 -27.85
N SER A 256 -100.66 -16.03 -26.71
CA SER A 256 -100.99 -14.61 -26.51
C SER A 256 -99.82 -13.80 -25.94
N GLY A 257 -98.69 -14.46 -25.64
CA GLY A 257 -97.54 -13.86 -24.97
C GLY A 257 -97.65 -13.83 -23.44
N LYS A 258 -98.71 -14.42 -22.87
CA LYS A 258 -98.90 -14.49 -21.41
C LYS A 258 -98.12 -15.66 -20.83
N THR A 259 -97.34 -15.40 -19.77
CA THR A 259 -96.66 -16.48 -19.03
C THR A 259 -97.68 -17.39 -18.34
N PHE A 260 -97.67 -18.68 -18.69
CA PHE A 260 -98.63 -19.66 -18.18
C PHE A 260 -97.98 -20.75 -17.31
N GLY A 261 -96.65 -20.89 -17.35
CA GLY A 261 -95.90 -21.88 -16.59
C GLY A 261 -94.42 -21.51 -16.47
N VAL A 262 -93.68 -22.30 -15.71
CA VAL A 262 -92.23 -22.13 -15.53
C VAL A 262 -91.51 -23.33 -16.13
N LEU A 263 -90.57 -23.09 -17.04
CA LEU A 263 -89.70 -24.11 -17.57
C LEU A 263 -88.40 -24.13 -16.78
N ASP A 264 -88.15 -25.27 -16.15
CA ASP A 264 -86.92 -25.58 -15.45
C ASP A 264 -86.02 -26.39 -16.37
N ILE A 265 -84.78 -25.94 -16.57
CA ILE A 265 -83.74 -26.66 -17.29
C ILE A 265 -82.55 -26.86 -16.36
N ALA A 266 -82.09 -28.09 -16.18
CA ALA A 266 -80.96 -28.39 -15.31
C ALA A 266 -79.83 -29.10 -16.07
N LEU A 267 -78.61 -28.58 -15.93
CA LEU A 267 -77.39 -29.10 -16.55
C LEU A 267 -76.46 -29.74 -15.51
N ASP A 268 -75.98 -30.97 -15.77
CA ASP A 268 -75.07 -31.70 -14.86
C ASP A 268 -73.72 -30.98 -14.74
N ARG A 269 -73.32 -30.61 -13.52
CA ARG A 269 -72.07 -29.90 -13.24
C ARG A 269 -70.91 -30.82 -12.89
N SER A 270 -71.12 -32.14 -12.83
CA SER A 270 -70.09 -33.11 -12.45
C SER A 270 -68.84 -32.97 -13.32
N HIS A 271 -69.01 -32.72 -14.62
CA HIS A 271 -67.90 -32.48 -15.54
C HIS A 271 -67.15 -31.15 -15.26
N SER A 272 -67.88 -30.07 -14.96
CA SER A 272 -67.31 -28.77 -14.58
C SER A 272 -66.55 -28.83 -13.26
N GLU A 273 -67.08 -29.58 -12.28
CA GLU A 273 -66.46 -29.75 -10.96
C GLU A 273 -65.18 -30.61 -11.04
N GLN A 274 -65.19 -31.68 -11.82
CA GLN A 274 -64.00 -32.49 -12.10
C GLN A 274 -62.92 -31.67 -12.81
N ALA A 275 -63.29 -30.90 -13.84
CA ALA A 275 -62.35 -30.02 -14.54
C ALA A 275 -61.70 -29.00 -13.59
N MET A 276 -62.46 -28.45 -12.64
CA MET A 276 -61.95 -27.52 -11.64
C MET A 276 -60.98 -28.19 -10.65
N SER A 277 -61.27 -29.43 -10.23
CA SER A 277 -60.36 -30.21 -9.37
C SER A 277 -59.04 -30.52 -10.09
N ASP A 278 -59.10 -30.90 -11.36
CA ASP A 278 -57.91 -31.18 -12.18
C ASP A 278 -57.07 -29.93 -12.41
N ILE A 279 -57.70 -28.79 -12.68
CA ILE A 279 -57.01 -27.50 -12.82
C ILE A 279 -56.32 -27.12 -11.51
N ARG A 280 -57.01 -27.28 -10.36
CA ARG A 280 -56.41 -27.04 -9.04
C ARG A 280 -55.20 -27.92 -8.79
N PHE A 281 -55.32 -29.23 -9.01
CA PHE A 281 -54.22 -30.17 -8.78
C PHE A 281 -53.00 -29.87 -9.68
N LYS A 282 -53.23 -29.62 -10.99
CA LYS A 282 -52.17 -29.26 -11.93
C LYS A 282 -51.48 -27.95 -11.54
N LEU A 283 -52.22 -26.92 -11.13
CA LEU A 283 -51.63 -25.65 -10.68
C LEU A 283 -50.81 -25.80 -9.40
N ILE A 284 -51.27 -26.60 -8.42
CA ILE A 284 -50.49 -26.89 -7.20
C ILE A 284 -49.18 -27.59 -7.58
N MET A 285 -49.26 -28.60 -8.45
CA MET A 285 -48.09 -29.37 -8.87
C MET A 285 -47.06 -28.51 -9.63
N ILE A 286 -47.51 -27.69 -10.59
CA ILE A 286 -46.64 -26.76 -11.33
C ILE A 286 -46.00 -25.73 -10.36
N GLY A 287 -46.80 -25.17 -9.44
CA GLY A 287 -46.29 -24.28 -8.41
C GLY A 287 -45.23 -24.95 -7.52
N PHE A 288 -45.49 -26.16 -7.05
CA PHE A 288 -44.55 -26.89 -6.21
C PHE A 288 -43.21 -27.18 -6.94
N ILE A 289 -43.28 -27.60 -8.21
CA ILE A 289 -42.08 -27.83 -9.03
C ILE A 289 -41.30 -26.53 -9.24
N ALA A 290 -41.98 -25.43 -9.58
CA ALA A 290 -41.35 -24.13 -9.75
C ALA A 290 -40.70 -23.64 -8.44
N PHE A 291 -41.30 -23.90 -7.29
CA PHE A 291 -40.75 -23.57 -5.97
C PHE A 291 -39.47 -24.37 -5.67
N LEU A 292 -39.47 -25.66 -5.96
CA LEU A 292 -38.28 -26.52 -5.79
C LEU A 292 -37.13 -26.07 -6.70
N ILE A 293 -37.42 -25.82 -7.99
CA ILE A 293 -36.41 -25.35 -8.95
C ILE A 293 -35.85 -23.99 -8.51
N GLY A 294 -36.71 -23.04 -8.14
CA GLY A 294 -36.29 -21.72 -7.67
C GLY A 294 -35.42 -21.78 -6.42
N THR A 295 -35.77 -22.66 -5.47
CA THR A 295 -34.97 -22.88 -4.25
C THR A 295 -33.62 -23.54 -4.55
N ALA A 296 -33.58 -24.51 -5.49
CA ALA A 296 -32.33 -25.12 -5.93
C ALA A 296 -31.40 -24.12 -6.61
N ILE A 297 -31.92 -23.29 -7.52
CA ILE A 297 -31.17 -22.20 -8.16
C ILE A 297 -30.64 -21.21 -7.11
N ALA A 298 -31.48 -20.80 -6.16
CA ALA A 298 -31.07 -19.92 -5.06
C ALA A 298 -29.93 -20.52 -4.24
N TRP A 299 -29.96 -21.83 -3.96
CA TRP A 299 -28.90 -22.54 -3.27
C TRP A 299 -27.58 -22.58 -4.06
N PHE A 300 -27.63 -22.85 -5.37
CA PHE A 300 -26.45 -22.82 -6.23
C PHE A 300 -25.80 -21.43 -6.29
N ILE A 301 -26.60 -20.38 -6.46
CA ILE A 301 -26.12 -18.98 -6.46
C ILE A 301 -25.50 -18.64 -5.10
N ALA A 302 -26.21 -18.96 -4.01
CA ALA A 302 -25.73 -18.72 -2.66
C ALA A 302 -24.39 -19.43 -2.40
N LYS A 303 -24.24 -20.69 -2.84
CA LYS A 303 -23.00 -21.46 -2.70
C LYS A 303 -21.85 -20.91 -3.56
N SER A 304 -22.14 -20.50 -4.79
CA SER A 304 -21.16 -19.95 -5.72
C SER A 304 -20.55 -18.62 -5.25
N ILE A 305 -21.32 -17.82 -4.51
CA ILE A 305 -20.87 -16.51 -4.00
C ILE A 305 -20.22 -16.66 -2.61
N THR A 306 -20.87 -17.37 -1.69
CA THR A 306 -20.45 -17.38 -0.29
C THR A 306 -19.20 -18.20 -0.02
N ARG A 307 -18.93 -19.25 -0.79
CA ARG A 307 -17.73 -20.08 -0.60
C ARG A 307 -16.44 -19.35 -0.97
N PRO A 308 -16.29 -18.71 -2.15
CA PRO A 308 -15.09 -17.95 -2.47
C PRO A 308 -14.86 -16.75 -1.55
N ILE A 309 -15.94 -16.06 -1.12
CA ILE A 309 -15.84 -14.98 -0.13
C ILE A 309 -15.29 -15.53 1.19
N ALA A 310 -15.83 -16.65 1.69
CA ALA A 310 -15.32 -17.29 2.90
C ALA A 310 -13.87 -17.77 2.76
N GLU A 311 -13.48 -18.33 1.60
CA GLU A 311 -12.09 -18.72 1.32
C GLU A 311 -11.15 -17.49 1.34
N THR A 312 -11.59 -16.35 0.81
CA THR A 312 -10.82 -15.09 0.84
C THR A 312 -10.74 -14.52 2.26
N THR A 313 -11.84 -14.53 3.00
CA THR A 313 -11.87 -14.10 4.40
C THR A 313 -10.99 -14.99 5.28
N ASN A 314 -11.02 -16.31 5.09
CA ASN A 314 -10.17 -17.23 5.82
C ASN A 314 -8.69 -17.01 5.49
N ALA A 315 -8.35 -16.79 4.21
CA ALA A 315 -6.98 -16.48 3.82
C ALA A 315 -6.49 -15.14 4.41
N LEU A 316 -7.36 -14.13 4.52
CA LEU A 316 -7.06 -12.88 5.21
C LEU A 316 -6.90 -13.07 6.72
N ASN A 317 -7.76 -13.89 7.36
CA ASN A 317 -7.64 -14.22 8.78
C ASN A 317 -6.37 -15.04 9.06
N ASP A 318 -5.95 -15.94 8.17
CA ASP A 318 -4.68 -16.66 8.32
C ASP A 318 -3.47 -15.71 8.27
N ILE A 319 -3.54 -14.67 7.43
CA ILE A 319 -2.52 -13.61 7.38
C ILE A 319 -2.57 -12.71 8.62
N ALA A 320 -3.77 -12.42 9.17
CA ALA A 320 -3.97 -11.46 10.25
C ALA A 320 -3.88 -12.05 11.67
N GLU A 321 -4.31 -13.31 11.85
CA GLU A 321 -4.45 -14.00 13.14
C GLU A 321 -3.64 -15.31 13.20
N GLY A 322 -3.26 -15.89 12.06
CA GLY A 322 -2.52 -17.15 11.94
C GLY A 322 -0.99 -17.01 11.91
N GLU A 323 -0.29 -17.95 11.27
CA GLU A 323 1.18 -17.95 11.11
C GLU A 323 1.69 -16.97 10.03
N GLY A 324 0.84 -16.05 9.55
CA GLY A 324 1.24 -15.07 8.53
C GLY A 324 1.76 -15.71 7.25
N ASP A 325 1.13 -16.79 6.77
CA ASP A 325 1.59 -17.54 5.58
C ASP A 325 1.32 -16.76 4.28
N LEU A 326 2.34 -16.01 3.86
CA LEU A 326 2.33 -15.18 2.67
C LEU A 326 2.60 -15.99 1.38
N THR A 327 2.80 -17.31 1.47
CA THR A 327 2.97 -18.19 0.31
C THR A 327 1.63 -18.63 -0.30
N ARG A 328 0.54 -18.52 0.47
CA ARG A 328 -0.81 -18.94 0.07
C ARG A 328 -1.35 -18.08 -1.07
N ARG A 329 -2.01 -18.72 -2.03
CA ARG A 329 -2.70 -18.06 -3.14
C ARG A 329 -4.11 -18.64 -3.29
N ILE A 330 -5.07 -17.80 -3.67
CA ILE A 330 -6.45 -18.21 -3.96
C ILE A 330 -6.51 -18.66 -5.42
N GLU A 331 -7.08 -19.83 -5.66
CA GLU A 331 -7.27 -20.41 -7.00
C GLU A 331 -8.36 -19.65 -7.77
N VAL A 332 -8.03 -19.14 -8.96
CA VAL A 332 -8.97 -18.35 -9.79
C VAL A 332 -9.76 -19.27 -10.70
N LYS A 333 -11.04 -19.51 -10.37
CA LYS A 333 -11.92 -20.46 -11.10
C LYS A 333 -12.99 -19.82 -11.99
N SER A 334 -13.19 -18.50 -11.91
CA SER A 334 -14.24 -17.77 -12.64
C SER A 334 -13.67 -16.59 -13.44
N LYS A 335 -14.53 -15.83 -14.13
CA LYS A 335 -14.20 -14.58 -14.85
C LYS A 335 -15.04 -13.38 -14.38
N ASP A 336 -15.75 -13.52 -13.27
CA ASP A 336 -16.63 -12.52 -12.67
C ASP A 336 -15.90 -11.68 -11.60
N GLU A 337 -16.66 -10.90 -10.83
CA GLU A 337 -16.16 -10.06 -9.72
C GLU A 337 -15.45 -10.89 -8.64
N ILE A 338 -15.81 -12.16 -8.47
CA ILE A 338 -15.15 -13.06 -7.52
C ILE A 338 -13.74 -13.42 -8.00
N ALA A 339 -13.56 -13.63 -9.30
CA ALA A 339 -12.24 -13.84 -9.87
C ALA A 339 -11.35 -12.59 -9.74
N GLN A 340 -11.93 -11.40 -9.91
CA GLN A 340 -11.22 -10.13 -9.69
C GLN A 340 -10.79 -9.97 -8.22
N LEU A 341 -11.65 -10.36 -7.26
CA LEU A 341 -11.31 -10.36 -5.83
C LEU A 341 -10.13 -11.30 -5.53
N ALA A 342 -10.16 -12.54 -6.05
CA ALA A 342 -9.08 -13.51 -5.86
C ALA A 342 -7.74 -13.01 -6.48
N LEU A 343 -7.80 -12.41 -7.67
CA LEU A 343 -6.62 -11.80 -8.31
C LEU A 343 -6.07 -10.61 -7.52
N ALA A 344 -6.95 -9.75 -6.99
CA ALA A 344 -6.55 -8.62 -6.15
C ALA A 344 -5.91 -9.09 -4.85
N PHE A 345 -6.48 -10.12 -4.21
CA PHE A 345 -5.88 -10.77 -3.03
C PHE A 345 -4.49 -11.34 -3.35
N ASN A 346 -4.33 -12.10 -4.43
CA ASN A 346 -3.04 -12.69 -4.80
C ASN A 346 -1.97 -11.62 -5.04
N ARG A 347 -2.34 -10.50 -5.68
CA ARG A 347 -1.43 -9.36 -5.91
C ARG A 347 -1.07 -8.65 -4.61
N PHE A 348 -2.01 -8.53 -3.68
CA PHE A 348 -1.76 -8.00 -2.34
C PHE A 348 -0.78 -8.91 -1.58
N ALA A 349 -1.05 -10.22 -1.53
CA ALA A 349 -0.20 -11.21 -0.86
C ALA A 349 1.21 -11.23 -1.44
N GLU A 350 1.36 -11.20 -2.77
CA GLU A 350 2.66 -11.14 -3.44
C GLU A 350 3.45 -9.87 -3.11
N LYS A 351 2.78 -8.72 -3.05
CA LYS A 351 3.43 -7.45 -2.69
C LYS A 351 3.88 -7.43 -1.22
N ILE A 352 3.06 -7.96 -0.31
CA ILE A 352 3.43 -8.07 1.11
C ILE A 352 4.58 -9.07 1.28
N HIS A 353 4.50 -10.25 0.68
CA HIS A 353 5.59 -11.24 0.66
C HIS A 353 6.92 -10.61 0.22
N ALA A 354 6.95 -9.95 -0.94
CA ALA A 354 8.17 -9.30 -1.44
C ALA A 354 8.69 -8.20 -0.51
N THR A 355 7.79 -7.42 0.12
CA THR A 355 8.16 -6.37 1.07
C THR A 355 8.76 -6.96 2.34
N VAL A 356 8.14 -7.98 2.91
CA VAL A 356 8.64 -8.67 4.12
C VAL A 356 9.98 -9.35 3.85
N ALA A 357 10.14 -10.00 2.68
CA ALA A 357 11.42 -10.56 2.25
C ALA A 357 12.53 -9.50 2.17
N GLN A 358 12.26 -8.37 1.51
CA GLN A 358 13.24 -7.28 1.38
C GLN A 358 13.60 -6.66 2.74
N VAL A 359 12.63 -6.52 3.66
CA VAL A 359 12.88 -6.05 5.02
C VAL A 359 13.70 -7.07 5.82
N SER A 360 13.46 -8.37 5.64
CA SER A 360 14.26 -9.44 6.24
C SER A 360 15.72 -9.38 5.78
N ASP A 361 15.96 -9.28 4.48
CA ASP A 361 17.32 -9.14 3.93
C ASP A 361 18.01 -7.87 4.46
N SER A 362 17.29 -6.75 4.49
CA SER A 362 17.82 -5.48 5.02
C SER A 362 18.12 -5.55 6.52
N THR A 363 17.31 -6.29 7.28
CA THR A 363 17.51 -6.52 8.72
C THR A 363 18.75 -7.40 8.96
N SER A 364 18.94 -8.45 8.15
CA SER A 364 20.16 -9.26 8.20
C SER A 364 21.40 -8.42 7.90
N LEU A 365 21.36 -7.57 6.87
CA LEU A 365 22.45 -6.66 6.56
C LEU A 365 22.72 -5.69 7.72
N LEU A 366 21.66 -5.15 8.35
CA LEU A 366 21.78 -4.27 9.50
C LEU A 366 22.45 -4.97 10.70
N ALA A 367 22.14 -6.24 10.95
CA ALA A 367 22.80 -7.02 12.00
C ALA A 367 24.30 -7.16 11.73
N THR A 368 24.67 -7.55 10.50
CA THR A 368 26.09 -7.68 10.11
C THR A 368 26.82 -6.34 10.20
N SER A 369 26.23 -5.24 9.74
CA SER A 369 26.83 -3.91 9.86
C SER A 369 26.98 -3.45 11.32
N ALA A 370 26.07 -3.83 12.21
CA ALA A 370 26.18 -3.54 13.64
C ALA A 370 27.34 -4.34 14.30
N GLU A 371 27.52 -5.61 13.93
CA GLU A 371 28.66 -6.42 14.37
C GLU A 371 29.99 -5.86 13.87
N GLU A 372 30.08 -5.48 12.59
CA GLU A 372 31.25 -4.81 12.01
C GLU A 372 31.55 -3.49 12.73
N MET A 373 30.53 -2.68 13.01
CA MET A 373 30.66 -1.42 13.76
C MET A 373 31.21 -1.67 15.17
N SER A 374 30.74 -2.72 15.85
CA SER A 374 31.25 -3.10 17.17
C SER A 374 32.73 -3.48 17.11
N ALA A 375 33.14 -4.29 16.13
CA ALA A 375 34.52 -4.68 15.92
C ALA A 375 35.45 -3.47 15.66
N ILE A 376 35.07 -2.60 14.72
CA ILE A 376 35.82 -1.38 14.38
C ILE A 376 35.92 -0.44 15.59
N THR A 377 34.84 -0.33 16.37
CA THR A 377 34.83 0.54 17.55
C THR A 377 35.76 0.01 18.65
N ASN A 378 35.79 -1.30 18.88
CA ASN A 378 36.71 -1.92 19.83
C ASN A 378 38.18 -1.74 19.39
N GLU A 379 38.46 -1.89 18.09
CA GLU A 379 39.78 -1.60 17.53
C GLU A 379 40.17 -0.12 17.73
N THR A 380 39.23 0.80 17.48
CA THR A 380 39.42 2.25 17.68
C THR A 380 39.74 2.58 19.13
N GLN A 381 39.07 1.95 20.09
CA GLN A 381 39.38 2.13 21.52
C GLN A 381 40.79 1.64 21.88
N GLN A 382 41.23 0.51 21.33
CA GLN A 382 42.59 0.01 21.55
C GLN A 382 43.64 0.94 20.93
N MET A 383 43.39 1.45 19.72
CA MET A 383 44.26 2.43 19.06
C MET A 383 44.34 3.73 19.86
N ALA A 384 43.22 4.27 20.33
CA ALA A 384 43.19 5.48 21.16
C ALA A 384 43.98 5.29 22.47
N LYS A 385 43.86 4.12 23.11
CA LYS A 385 44.65 3.79 24.31
C LYS A 385 46.15 3.74 24.01
N ARG A 386 46.55 3.15 22.88
CA ARG A 386 47.96 3.11 22.46
C ARG A 386 48.49 4.51 22.16
N GLN A 387 47.71 5.30 21.44
CA GLN A 387 48.04 6.70 21.12
C GLN A 387 48.19 7.55 22.37
N HIS A 388 47.36 7.36 23.39
CA HIS A 388 47.48 8.04 24.67
C HIS A 388 48.85 7.75 25.34
N LEU A 389 49.25 6.48 25.40
CA LEU A 389 50.55 6.07 25.97
C LEU A 389 51.73 6.63 25.15
N GLU A 390 51.66 6.61 23.83
CA GLU A 390 52.69 7.19 22.96
C GLU A 390 52.77 8.72 23.14
N THR A 391 51.63 9.40 23.29
CA THR A 391 51.55 10.86 23.51
C THR A 391 52.14 11.24 24.86
N GLU A 392 51.88 10.47 25.92
CA GLU A 392 52.47 10.66 27.26
C GLU A 392 54.00 10.50 27.24
N GLN A 393 54.51 9.52 26.48
CA GLN A 393 55.96 9.35 26.28
C GLN A 393 56.58 10.54 25.55
N VAL A 394 55.93 11.05 24.50
CA VAL A 394 56.42 12.25 23.79
C VAL A 394 56.39 13.46 24.71
N ALA A 395 55.34 13.64 25.52
CA ALA A 395 55.27 14.74 26.49
C ALA A 395 56.44 14.71 27.48
N THR A 396 56.77 13.51 27.98
CA THR A 396 57.91 13.30 28.88
C THR A 396 59.22 13.64 28.19
N ALA A 397 59.45 13.13 26.98
CA ALA A 397 60.65 13.41 26.19
C ALA A 397 60.80 14.91 25.86
N MET A 398 59.69 15.62 25.61
CA MET A 398 59.71 17.07 25.36
C MET A 398 60.05 17.87 26.62
N ASN A 399 59.61 17.43 27.80
CA ASN A 399 60.02 18.07 29.05
C ASN A 399 61.52 17.86 29.33
N GLU A 400 62.06 16.66 29.08
CA GLU A 400 63.49 16.40 29.17
C GLU A 400 64.29 17.21 28.12
N MET A 401 63.78 17.30 26.90
CA MET A 401 64.37 18.13 25.85
C MET A 401 64.42 19.61 26.25
N ALA A 402 63.33 20.16 26.80
CA ALA A 402 63.31 21.54 27.27
C ALA A 402 64.36 21.79 28.37
N ALA A 403 64.51 20.87 29.32
CA ALA A 403 65.52 20.96 30.37
C ALA A 403 66.96 20.92 29.81
N THR A 404 67.24 19.97 28.92
CA THR A 404 68.58 19.83 28.31
C THR A 404 68.93 21.00 27.40
N VAL A 405 67.99 21.54 26.64
CA VAL A 405 68.20 22.72 25.79
C VAL A 405 68.46 23.97 26.64
N GLN A 406 67.76 24.14 27.77
CA GLN A 406 68.02 25.21 28.73
C GLN A 406 69.45 25.11 29.30
N GLU A 407 69.89 23.90 29.63
CA GLU A 407 71.25 23.63 30.11
C GLU A 407 72.30 23.94 29.04
N VAL A 408 72.06 23.58 27.77
CA VAL A 408 72.94 23.95 26.64
C VAL A 408 73.04 25.47 26.48
N ALA A 409 71.93 26.21 26.59
CA ALA A 409 71.94 27.67 26.52
C ALA A 409 72.78 28.30 27.65
N HIS A 410 72.65 27.76 28.87
CA HIS A 410 73.42 28.20 30.02
C HIS A 410 74.92 27.90 29.83
N ASN A 411 75.26 26.67 29.48
CA ASN A 411 76.65 26.26 29.23
C ASN A 411 77.32 27.07 28.11
N ALA A 412 76.57 27.41 27.06
CA ALA A 412 77.06 28.27 26.00
C ALA A 412 77.33 29.71 26.50
N THR A 413 76.47 30.24 27.38
CA THR A 413 76.69 31.56 27.99
C THR A 413 77.94 31.54 28.87
N ASP A 414 78.09 30.55 29.75
CA ASP A 414 79.26 30.39 30.61
C ASP A 414 80.56 30.24 29.80
N ALA A 415 80.51 29.51 28.69
CA ALA A 415 81.64 29.36 27.79
C ALA A 415 81.98 30.65 27.02
N ALA A 416 81.00 31.50 26.70
CA ALA A 416 81.23 32.82 26.13
C ALA A 416 81.89 33.77 27.14
N ASP A 417 81.46 33.73 28.41
CA ASP A 417 82.06 34.52 29.50
C ASP A 417 83.51 34.07 29.76
N ALA A 418 83.76 32.76 29.83
CA ALA A 418 85.10 32.21 29.96
C ALA A 418 86.03 32.60 28.79
N ALA A 419 85.51 32.58 27.56
CA ALA A 419 86.24 33.06 26.39
C ALA A 419 86.54 34.57 26.49
N THR A 420 85.60 35.37 26.98
CA THR A 420 85.81 36.81 27.19
C THR A 420 86.95 37.07 28.18
N HIS A 421 86.97 36.37 29.31
CA HIS A 421 88.07 36.46 30.29
C HIS A 421 89.42 35.97 29.74
N ALA A 422 89.41 34.92 28.91
CA ALA A 422 90.63 34.46 28.22
C ALA A 422 91.14 35.52 27.24
N SER A 423 90.25 36.21 26.52
CA SER A 423 90.60 37.30 25.61
C SER A 423 91.27 38.46 26.35
N GLU A 424 90.67 38.91 27.47
CA GLU A 424 91.24 39.95 28.35
C GLU A 424 92.64 39.56 28.87
N SER A 425 92.81 38.30 29.28
CA SER A 425 94.09 37.78 29.77
C SER A 425 95.15 37.74 28.67
N THR A 426 94.76 37.40 27.44
CA THR A 426 95.66 37.33 26.29
C THR A 426 96.08 38.73 25.84
N GLU A 427 95.16 39.70 25.86
CA GLU A 427 95.46 41.11 25.59
C GLU A 427 96.41 41.71 26.63
N HIS A 428 96.18 41.42 27.91
CA HIS A 428 97.12 41.81 28.96
C HIS A 428 98.52 41.15 28.77
N GLY A 429 98.55 39.88 28.35
CA GLY A 429 99.78 39.18 27.98
C GLY A 429 100.52 39.86 26.82
N LYS A 430 99.80 40.31 25.79
CA LYS A 430 100.35 41.04 24.66
C LYS A 430 101.00 42.36 25.09
N LEU A 431 100.33 43.16 25.92
CA LEU A 431 100.89 44.40 26.48
C LEU A 431 102.16 44.15 27.28
N LEU A 432 102.22 43.04 28.03
CA LEU A 432 103.42 42.67 28.78
C LEU A 432 104.58 42.29 27.84
N VAL A 433 104.31 41.54 26.76
CA VAL A 433 105.28 41.20 25.72
C VAL A 433 105.85 42.47 25.06
N GLU A 434 105.01 43.42 24.68
CA GLU A 434 105.45 44.71 24.12
C GLU A 434 106.38 45.47 25.08
N LYS A 435 106.04 45.48 26.38
CA LYS A 435 106.88 46.09 27.41
C LYS A 435 108.22 45.37 27.57
N VAL A 436 108.25 44.03 27.47
CA VAL A 436 109.48 43.24 27.50
C VAL A 436 110.36 43.56 26.28
N ILE A 437 109.80 43.67 25.08
CA ILE A 437 110.54 44.07 23.86
C ILE A 437 111.20 45.45 24.05
N SER A 438 110.46 46.41 24.59
CA SER A 438 110.99 47.75 24.87
C SER A 438 112.14 47.71 25.88
N THR A 439 112.00 46.91 26.95
CA THR A 439 113.02 46.77 28.00
C THR A 439 114.28 46.09 27.47
N ILE A 440 114.14 45.03 26.65
CA ILE A 440 115.28 44.33 26.02
C ILE A 440 116.00 45.26 25.04
N SER A 441 115.26 46.11 24.33
CA SER A 441 115.83 47.10 23.41
C SER A 441 116.65 48.17 24.15
N LEU A 442 116.18 48.64 25.31
CA LEU A 442 116.95 49.52 26.20
C LEU A 442 118.22 48.84 26.72
N LEU A 443 118.12 47.57 27.13
CA LEU A 443 119.28 46.78 27.56
C LEU A 443 120.33 46.62 26.44
N ALA A 444 119.89 46.40 25.21
CA ALA A 444 120.78 46.33 24.04
C ALA A 444 121.56 47.64 23.85
N ASP A 445 120.90 48.78 24.03
CA ASP A 445 121.52 50.11 23.94
C ASP A 445 122.51 50.35 25.10
N GLU A 446 122.16 49.98 26.33
CA GLU A 446 123.08 50.05 27.49
C GLU A 446 124.34 49.20 27.29
N ILE A 447 124.20 47.96 26.76
CA ILE A 447 125.33 47.10 26.42
C ILE A 447 126.21 47.75 25.34
N ALA A 448 125.59 48.35 24.31
CA ALA A 448 126.32 49.04 23.25
C ALA A 448 127.08 50.27 23.79
N HIS A 449 126.49 51.02 24.73
CA HIS A 449 127.14 52.12 25.44
C HIS A 449 128.33 51.64 26.28
N ALA A 450 128.16 50.57 27.07
CA ALA A 450 129.23 49.99 27.87
C ALA A 450 130.38 49.47 27.00
N ALA A 451 130.08 48.86 25.85
CA ALA A 451 131.08 48.42 24.88
C ALA A 451 131.91 49.59 24.33
N LYS A 452 131.30 50.74 24.06
CA LYS A 452 132.04 51.96 23.64
C LYS A 452 133.01 52.43 24.73
N ALA A 453 132.58 52.47 25.99
CA ALA A 453 133.42 52.90 27.11
C ALA A 453 134.62 51.97 27.33
N ILE A 454 134.43 50.64 27.21
CA ILE A 454 135.53 49.68 27.33
C ILE A 454 136.49 49.76 26.14
N ASN A 455 135.99 49.99 24.92
CA ASN A 455 136.87 50.25 23.76
C ASN A 455 137.71 51.52 23.94
N GLU A 456 137.16 52.56 24.58
CA GLU A 456 137.92 53.76 24.93
C GLU A 456 138.99 53.47 26.00
N LEU A 457 138.67 52.66 27.00
CA LEU A 457 139.65 52.17 27.99
C LEU A 457 140.78 51.36 27.33
N GLU A 458 140.47 50.49 26.37
CA GLU A 458 141.48 49.75 25.59
C GLU A 458 142.43 50.72 24.86
N ARG A 459 141.91 51.78 24.23
CA ARG A 459 142.75 52.81 23.57
C ARG A 459 143.63 53.56 24.57
N ASN A 460 143.06 53.99 25.69
CA ASN A 460 143.79 54.74 26.72
C ASN A 460 144.91 53.89 27.34
N THR A 461 144.65 52.61 27.60
CA THR A 461 145.67 51.68 28.11
C THR A 461 146.77 51.38 27.10
N ALA A 462 146.45 51.29 25.80
CA ALA A 462 147.45 51.19 24.73
C ALA A 462 148.33 52.45 24.62
N GLN A 463 147.75 53.63 24.85
CA GLN A 463 148.53 54.88 24.89
C GLN A 463 149.46 54.94 26.10
N ILE A 464 149.01 54.47 27.27
CA ILE A 464 149.85 54.37 28.48
C ILE A 464 151.03 53.41 28.24
N ASP A 465 150.79 52.26 27.60
CA ASP A 465 151.85 51.31 27.23
C ASP A 465 152.96 51.97 26.40
N SER A 466 152.58 52.75 25.38
CA SER A 466 153.53 53.52 24.57
C SER A 466 154.36 54.51 25.40
N VAL A 467 153.76 55.19 26.38
CA VAL A 467 154.47 56.10 27.28
C VAL A 467 155.43 55.33 28.20
N LEU A 468 155.03 54.16 28.72
CA LEU A 468 155.88 53.33 29.56
C LEU A 468 157.13 52.83 28.82
N VAL A 469 157.00 52.47 27.53
CA VAL A 469 158.15 52.13 26.68
C VAL A 469 159.14 53.30 26.60
N VAL A 470 158.67 54.53 26.45
CA VAL A 470 159.53 55.72 26.45
C VAL A 470 160.21 55.92 27.80
N ILE A 471 159.49 55.79 28.92
CA ILE A 471 160.07 55.92 30.27
C ILE A 471 161.11 54.83 30.53
N ARG A 472 160.85 53.59 30.12
CA ARG A 472 161.79 52.48 30.22
C ARG A 472 163.07 52.76 29.44
N ASN A 473 162.95 53.24 28.20
CA ASN A 473 164.08 53.65 27.38
C ASN A 473 164.88 54.80 28.03
N ILE A 474 164.22 55.78 28.64
CA ILE A 474 164.88 56.87 29.39
C ILE A 474 165.60 56.31 30.62
N ALA A 475 164.99 55.40 31.37
CA ALA A 475 165.59 54.75 32.53
C ALA A 475 166.83 53.93 32.11
N ASP A 476 166.76 53.18 31.00
CA ASP A 476 167.89 52.44 30.44
C ASP A 476 169.04 53.37 30.01
N GLN A 477 168.71 54.47 29.33
CA GLN A 477 169.69 55.51 28.98
C GLN A 477 170.32 56.15 30.22
N THR A 478 169.51 56.44 31.24
CA THR A 478 169.98 57.04 32.50
C THR A 478 170.88 56.08 33.27
N ASN A 479 170.55 54.78 33.28
CA ASN A 479 171.35 53.73 33.88
C ASN A 479 172.72 53.58 33.18
N LEU A 480 172.74 53.65 31.85
CA LEU A 480 173.98 53.65 31.05
C LEU A 480 174.83 54.90 31.28
N LEU A 481 174.21 56.08 31.32
CA LEU A 481 174.88 57.35 31.63
C LEU A 481 175.49 57.33 33.04
N ALA A 482 174.74 56.83 34.03
CA ALA A 482 175.19 56.69 35.40
C ALA A 482 176.34 55.69 35.54
N LEU A 483 176.29 54.57 34.80
CA LEU A 483 177.39 53.61 34.76
C LEU A 483 178.66 54.23 34.18
N ASN A 484 178.56 54.97 33.07
CA ASN A 484 179.69 55.68 32.47
C ASN A 484 180.27 56.73 33.44
N ALA A 485 179.41 57.45 34.16
CA ALA A 485 179.84 58.42 35.18
C ALA A 485 180.53 57.75 36.38
N ALA A 486 180.03 56.59 36.84
CA ALA A 486 180.63 55.82 37.92
C ALA A 486 182.01 55.28 37.54
N ILE A 487 182.17 54.81 36.29
CA ILE A 487 183.45 54.38 35.73
C ILE A 487 184.46 55.54 35.72
N GLU A 488 184.06 56.71 35.23
CA GLU A 488 184.96 57.87 35.15
C GLU A 488 185.29 58.43 36.55
N ALA A 489 184.34 58.38 37.49
CA ALA A 489 184.56 58.74 38.88
C ALA A 489 185.55 57.79 39.59
N ALA A 490 185.49 56.48 39.32
CA ALA A 490 186.47 55.52 39.80
C ALA A 490 187.88 55.78 39.22
N ARG A 491 187.94 56.26 37.97
CA ARG A 491 189.17 56.61 37.27
C ARG A 491 189.88 57.84 37.86
N ALA A 492 189.12 58.77 38.45
CA ALA A 492 189.63 59.97 39.13
C ALA A 492 190.17 59.72 40.55
N GLY A 493 190.10 58.48 41.07
CA GLY A 493 190.64 58.10 42.38
C GLY A 493 189.95 58.83 43.55
N GLU A 494 190.73 59.24 44.58
CA GLU A 494 190.19 59.88 45.79
C GLU A 494 189.41 61.19 45.51
N GLN A 495 189.72 61.92 44.43
CA GLN A 495 189.00 63.14 44.05
C GLN A 495 187.61 62.85 43.45
N GLY A 496 187.36 61.63 42.96
CA GLY A 496 186.11 61.21 42.33
C GLY A 496 185.09 60.60 43.29
N ARG A 497 185.42 60.40 44.58
CA ARG A 497 184.56 59.68 45.54
C ARG A 497 183.15 60.26 45.67
N GLY A 498 183.02 61.59 45.71
CA GLY A 498 181.71 62.24 45.79
C GLY A 498 180.86 62.02 44.53
N PHE A 499 181.48 62.06 43.35
CA PHE A 499 180.81 61.79 42.07
C PHE A 499 180.42 60.33 41.92
N ALA A 500 181.24 59.39 42.39
CA ALA A 500 180.95 57.96 42.34
C ALA A 500 179.68 57.62 43.14
N VAL A 501 179.51 58.21 44.34
CA VAL A 501 178.31 58.01 45.17
C VAL A 501 177.05 58.54 44.46
N VAL A 502 177.12 59.73 43.85
CA VAL A 502 175.99 60.29 43.10
C VAL A 502 175.67 59.43 41.87
N ALA A 503 176.69 58.95 41.15
CA ALA A 503 176.49 58.09 39.98
C ALA A 503 175.85 56.74 40.36
N ASP A 504 176.25 56.11 41.47
CA ASP A 504 175.59 54.87 41.94
C ASP A 504 174.17 55.11 42.45
N GLU A 505 173.88 56.28 43.05
CA GLU A 505 172.52 56.66 43.44
C GLU A 505 171.62 56.87 42.21
N VAL A 506 172.12 57.55 41.16
CA VAL A 506 171.40 57.71 39.89
C VAL A 506 171.19 56.37 39.19
N ARG A 507 172.18 55.47 39.22
CA ARG A 507 172.08 54.11 38.67
C ARG A 507 171.01 53.29 39.41
N THR A 508 170.99 53.38 40.73
CA THR A 508 169.99 52.72 41.58
C THR A 508 168.59 53.27 41.31
N LEU A 509 168.45 54.60 41.16
CA LEU A 509 167.18 55.24 40.81
C LEU A 509 166.69 54.83 39.41
N ALA A 510 167.58 54.75 38.43
CA ALA A 510 167.27 54.29 37.08
C ALA A 510 166.82 52.82 37.07
N SER A 511 167.51 51.94 37.80
CA SER A 511 167.12 50.54 37.98
C SER A 511 165.76 50.39 38.67
N ARG A 512 165.50 51.18 39.73
CA ARG A 512 164.18 51.22 40.38
C ARG A 512 163.08 51.72 39.44
N THR A 513 163.38 52.72 38.61
CA THR A 513 162.44 53.25 37.58
C THR A 513 162.13 52.18 36.53
N GLN A 514 163.12 51.38 36.12
CA GLN A 514 162.92 50.28 35.19
C GLN A 514 162.09 49.14 35.81
N ALA A 515 162.33 48.81 37.08
CA ALA A 515 161.54 47.81 37.79
C ALA A 515 160.07 48.26 37.92
N SER A 516 159.83 49.51 38.34
CA SER A 516 158.47 50.06 38.45
C SER A 516 157.77 50.20 37.10
N THR A 517 158.46 50.59 36.02
CA THR A 517 157.83 50.61 34.68
C THR A 517 157.48 49.21 34.20
N SER A 518 158.29 48.18 34.52
CA SER A 518 157.96 46.79 34.21
C SER A 518 156.75 46.27 35.00
N GLU A 519 156.61 46.64 36.27
CA GLU A 519 155.43 46.31 37.08
C GLU A 519 154.17 47.00 36.54
N ILE A 520 154.26 48.29 36.17
CA ILE A 520 153.13 49.01 35.55
C ILE A 520 152.78 48.40 34.19
N GLN A 521 153.78 48.00 33.38
CA GLN A 521 153.53 47.34 32.10
C GLN A 521 152.74 46.04 32.29
N GLN A 522 153.10 45.20 33.26
CA GLN A 522 152.33 43.99 33.59
C GLN A 522 150.87 44.30 33.99
N MET A 523 150.65 45.37 34.77
CA MET A 523 149.30 45.81 35.12
C MET A 523 148.52 46.30 33.89
N ILE A 524 149.17 47.01 32.97
CA ILE A 524 148.54 47.48 31.72
C ILE A 524 148.21 46.31 30.79
N GLU A 525 149.09 45.32 30.65
CA GLU A 525 148.82 44.10 29.89
C GLU A 525 147.62 43.32 30.47
N ALA A 526 147.53 43.21 31.80
CA ALA A 526 146.38 42.60 32.48
C ALA A 526 145.08 43.41 32.26
N LEU A 527 145.15 44.75 32.27
CA LEU A 527 144.01 45.62 31.97
C LEU A 527 143.55 45.48 30.51
N GLN A 528 144.47 45.44 29.55
CA GLN A 528 144.17 45.23 28.14
C GLN A 528 143.52 43.86 27.90
N HIS A 529 144.05 42.81 28.53
CA HIS A 529 143.46 41.47 28.46
C HIS A 529 142.03 41.45 29.01
N SER A 530 141.82 42.08 30.17
CA SER A 530 140.50 42.19 30.82
C SER A 530 139.52 43.01 29.97
N ALA A 531 139.97 44.11 29.35
CA ALA A 531 139.16 44.92 28.45
C ALA A 531 138.71 44.12 27.22
N LYS A 532 139.62 43.40 26.56
CA LYS A 532 139.30 42.52 25.41
C LYS A 532 138.31 41.41 25.78
N SER A 533 138.51 40.76 26.92
CA SER A 533 137.60 39.73 27.43
C SER A 533 136.20 40.31 27.71
N THR A 534 136.14 41.52 28.29
CA THR A 534 134.88 42.24 28.55
C THR A 534 134.14 42.59 27.27
N VAL A 535 134.83 43.10 26.24
CA VAL A 535 134.25 43.37 24.91
C VAL A 535 133.71 42.09 24.27
N SER A 536 134.44 40.98 24.35
CA SER A 536 133.97 39.69 23.83
C SER A 536 132.70 39.21 24.53
N THR A 537 132.61 39.40 25.85
CA THR A 537 131.42 39.10 26.64
C THR A 537 130.25 40.01 26.22
N MET A 538 130.49 41.31 26.07
CA MET A 538 129.48 42.27 25.61
C MET A 538 128.92 41.92 24.22
N ASN A 539 129.78 41.53 23.26
CA ASN A 539 129.32 41.08 21.93
C ASN A 539 128.40 39.85 22.02
N THR A 540 128.74 38.91 22.91
CA THR A 540 127.91 37.72 23.17
C THR A 540 126.58 38.10 23.81
N SER A 541 126.60 39.04 24.75
CA SER A 541 125.38 39.59 25.37
C SER A 541 124.50 40.30 24.36
N THR A 542 125.05 41.07 23.43
CA THR A 542 124.31 41.71 22.33
C THR A 542 123.62 40.67 21.44
N ALA A 543 124.34 39.62 21.02
CA ALA A 543 123.76 38.54 20.21
C ALA A 543 122.64 37.81 20.96
N THR A 544 122.82 37.55 22.26
CA THR A 544 121.81 36.93 23.11
C THR A 544 120.57 37.81 23.24
N THR A 545 120.76 39.12 23.43
CA THR A 545 119.67 40.11 23.53
C THR A 545 118.86 40.16 22.23
N GLN A 546 119.52 40.12 21.07
CA GLN A 546 118.85 40.07 19.76
C GLN A 546 118.02 38.79 19.60
N ASN A 547 118.55 37.63 20.02
CA ASN A 547 117.79 36.38 20.01
C ASN A 547 116.59 36.43 20.95
N CYS A 548 116.72 37.06 22.13
CA CYS A 548 115.59 37.27 23.03
C CYS A 548 114.49 38.12 22.39
N VAL A 549 114.84 39.17 21.63
CA VAL A 549 113.83 39.96 20.89
C VAL A 549 113.06 39.08 19.90
N SER A 550 113.75 38.22 19.15
CA SER A 550 113.10 37.29 18.19
C SER A 550 112.10 36.35 18.88
N LEU A 551 112.52 35.70 19.97
CA LEU A 551 111.67 34.77 20.72
C LEU A 551 110.46 35.46 21.35
N VAL A 552 110.63 36.69 21.83
CA VAL A 552 109.53 37.48 22.42
C VAL A 552 108.56 37.94 21.33
N HIS A 553 109.05 38.22 20.12
CA HIS A 553 108.18 38.53 18.97
C HIS A 553 107.33 37.32 18.56
N GLU A 554 107.93 36.13 18.45
CA GLU A 554 107.21 34.88 18.18
C GLU A 554 106.14 34.59 19.26
N ALA A 555 106.44 34.87 20.53
CA ALA A 555 105.47 34.77 21.61
C ALA A 555 104.31 35.77 21.46
N GLY A 556 104.58 36.98 20.97
CA GLY A 556 103.57 37.99 20.66
C GLY A 556 102.63 37.55 19.54
N GLU A 557 103.16 37.00 18.44
CA GLU A 557 102.35 36.45 17.34
C GLU A 557 101.47 35.27 17.80
N ALA A 558 102.00 34.40 18.67
CA ALA A 558 101.24 33.29 19.24
C ALA A 558 100.07 33.79 20.12
N LEU A 559 100.27 34.84 20.92
CA LEU A 559 99.20 35.46 21.71
C LEU A 559 98.13 36.09 20.80
N GLU A 560 98.51 36.75 19.71
CA GLU A 560 97.55 37.31 18.76
C GLU A 560 96.69 36.22 18.09
N ALA A 561 97.29 35.09 17.72
CA ALA A 561 96.57 33.93 17.21
C ALA A 561 95.59 33.36 18.25
N ILE A 562 95.98 33.30 19.53
CA ILE A 562 95.10 32.88 20.63
C ILE A 562 93.93 33.85 20.77
N THR A 563 94.16 35.17 20.79
CA THR A 563 93.10 36.18 20.87
C THR A 563 92.06 36.01 19.76
N GLN A 564 92.51 35.78 18.51
CA GLN A 564 91.60 35.56 17.38
C GLN A 564 90.79 34.27 17.51
N ALA A 565 91.41 33.18 17.98
CA ALA A 565 90.73 31.91 18.21
C ALA A 565 89.68 32.03 19.34
N VAL A 566 90.04 32.68 20.45
CA VAL A 566 89.16 32.92 21.58
C VAL A 566 87.97 33.81 21.21
N SER A 567 88.20 34.86 20.41
CA SER A 567 87.13 35.71 19.87
C SER A 567 86.14 34.90 19.02
N THR A 568 86.65 33.98 18.19
CA THR A 568 85.81 33.07 17.40
C THR A 568 85.00 32.13 18.30
N ILE A 569 85.60 31.59 19.36
CA ILE A 569 84.91 30.75 20.36
C ILE A 569 83.77 31.51 21.04
N SER A 570 84.02 32.75 21.48
CA SER A 570 82.99 33.61 22.09
C SER A 570 81.80 33.81 21.13
N GLN A 571 82.08 34.13 19.86
CA GLN A 571 81.04 34.32 18.85
C GLN A 571 80.23 33.03 18.57
N MET A 572 80.89 31.87 18.50
CA MET A 572 80.20 30.58 18.33
C MET A 572 79.28 30.28 19.51
N ASN A 573 79.74 30.53 20.73
CA ASN A 573 78.94 30.31 21.94
C ASN A 573 77.70 31.21 22.01
N ILE A 574 77.80 32.47 21.59
CA ILE A 574 76.63 33.35 21.46
C ILE A 574 75.61 32.77 20.46
N GLN A 575 76.07 32.23 19.32
CA GLN A 575 75.19 31.58 18.35
C GLN A 575 74.53 30.31 18.90
N ILE A 576 75.28 29.48 19.63
CA ILE A 576 74.75 28.28 20.30
C ILE A 576 73.67 28.67 21.31
N ALA A 577 73.91 29.69 22.15
CA ALA A 577 72.94 30.17 23.11
C ALA A 577 71.65 30.67 22.42
N SER A 578 71.78 31.39 21.30
CA SER A 578 70.63 31.84 20.50
C SER A 578 69.85 30.65 19.91
N ALA A 579 70.53 29.67 19.33
CA ALA A 579 69.90 28.49 18.74
C ALA A 579 69.21 27.62 19.81
N ALA A 580 69.81 27.50 20.99
CA ALA A 580 69.20 26.80 22.12
C ALA A 580 67.92 27.51 22.61
N ASN A 581 67.90 28.85 22.69
CA ASN A 581 66.68 29.59 23.03
C ASN A 581 65.56 29.36 21.99
N GLU A 582 65.89 29.32 20.70
CA GLU A 582 64.92 29.00 19.64
C GLU A 582 64.40 27.56 19.77
N GLN A 583 65.28 26.59 20.03
CA GLN A 583 64.88 25.22 20.32
C GLN A 583 63.98 25.09 21.55
N CYS A 584 64.18 25.92 22.58
CA CYS A 584 63.31 25.95 23.76
C CYS A 584 61.89 26.41 23.39
N ALA A 585 61.77 27.45 22.56
CA ALA A 585 60.48 27.92 22.05
C ALA A 585 59.77 26.84 21.22
N VAL A 586 60.49 26.16 20.32
CA VAL A 586 59.96 25.05 19.52
C VAL A 586 59.53 23.88 20.40
N SER A 587 60.32 23.53 21.41
CA SER A 587 59.97 22.45 22.36
C SER A 587 58.70 22.76 23.14
N ALA A 588 58.50 24.01 23.56
CA ALA A 588 57.28 24.47 24.21
C ALA A 588 56.06 24.38 23.28
N GLU A 589 56.23 24.72 21.99
CA GLU A 589 55.17 24.58 21.00
C GLU A 589 54.82 23.11 20.74
N ILE A 590 55.82 22.23 20.63
CA ILE A 590 55.57 20.80 20.48
C ILE A 590 54.85 20.24 21.71
N ASN A 591 55.24 20.63 22.92
CA ASN A 591 54.56 20.23 24.15
C ASN A 591 53.08 20.65 24.15
N LYS A 592 52.77 21.88 23.69
CA LYS A 592 51.39 22.33 23.50
C LYS A 592 50.63 21.48 22.48
N ASN A 593 51.26 21.12 21.37
CA ASN A 593 50.65 20.25 20.35
C ASN A 593 50.40 18.83 20.88
N VAL A 594 51.31 18.30 21.69
CA VAL A 594 51.16 17.00 22.37
C VAL A 594 49.96 17.02 23.32
N ASN A 595 49.76 18.09 24.09
CA ASN A 595 48.57 18.25 24.93
C ASN A 595 47.28 18.30 24.09
N ASN A 596 47.28 19.02 22.96
CA ASN A 596 46.13 19.02 22.05
C ASN A 596 45.83 17.62 21.48
N ILE A 597 46.86 16.83 21.13
CA ILE A 597 46.71 15.44 20.66
C ILE A 597 46.09 14.59 21.77
N ASN A 598 46.50 14.79 23.03
CA ASN A 598 45.92 14.09 24.16
C ASN A 598 44.42 14.40 24.33
N ASP A 599 44.02 15.67 24.24
CA ASP A 599 42.61 16.07 24.31
C ASP A 599 41.78 15.47 23.15
N ILE A 600 42.33 15.45 21.93
CA ILE A 600 41.70 14.79 20.77
C ILE A 600 41.55 13.28 21.02
N THR A 601 42.54 12.64 21.64
CA THR A 601 42.51 11.21 21.95
C THR A 601 41.43 10.88 22.99
N ILE A 602 41.23 11.75 23.99
CA ILE A 602 40.13 11.63 24.96
C ILE A 602 38.78 11.74 24.24
N ASN A 603 38.59 12.75 23.39
CA ASN A 603 37.36 12.93 22.62
C ASN A 603 37.08 11.77 21.66
N ALA A 604 38.13 11.22 21.03
CA ALA A 604 38.04 10.05 20.16
C ALA A 604 37.60 8.81 20.94
N THR A 605 38.10 8.63 22.16
CA THR A 605 37.69 7.54 23.06
C THR A 605 36.23 7.68 23.46
N GLU A 606 35.77 8.88 23.83
CA GLU A 606 34.37 9.14 24.15
C GLU A 606 33.45 8.88 22.94
N SER A 607 33.85 9.36 21.76
CA SER A 607 33.12 9.13 20.52
C SER A 607 33.02 7.64 20.18
N ALA A 608 34.10 6.88 20.36
CA ALA A 608 34.09 5.44 20.19
C ALA A 608 33.11 4.77 21.17
N VAL A 609 33.07 5.19 22.45
CA VAL A 609 32.07 4.67 23.41
C VAL A 609 30.63 4.96 22.95
N GLN A 610 30.35 6.15 22.40
CA GLN A 610 29.03 6.48 21.88
C GLN A 610 28.67 5.63 20.64
N THR A 611 29.60 5.44 19.71
CA THR A 611 29.41 4.58 18.53
C THR A 611 29.17 3.13 18.94
N ALA A 612 29.88 2.61 19.94
CA ALA A 612 29.65 1.26 20.47
C ALA A 612 28.22 1.08 20.98
N ARG A 613 27.70 2.07 21.73
CA ARG A 613 26.31 2.06 22.22
C ARG A 613 25.31 2.09 21.08
N ALA A 614 25.50 2.97 20.10
CA ALA A 614 24.64 3.04 18.93
C ALA A 614 24.66 1.72 18.11
N GLY A 615 25.83 1.09 17.97
CA GLY A 615 25.98 -0.22 17.36
C GLY A 615 25.21 -1.31 18.11
N ASP A 616 25.27 -1.34 19.43
CA ASP A 616 24.52 -2.28 20.26
C ASP A 616 22.99 -2.07 20.14
N GLU A 617 22.54 -0.81 20.13
CA GLU A 617 21.14 -0.48 19.90
C GLU A 617 20.65 -0.94 18.51
N LEU A 618 21.46 -0.78 17.46
CA LEU A 618 21.16 -1.28 16.12
C LEU A 618 21.08 -2.81 16.07
N ALA A 619 22.01 -3.51 16.75
CA ALA A 619 21.98 -4.96 16.86
C ALA A 619 20.71 -5.45 17.57
N GLN A 620 20.33 -4.80 18.67
CA GLN A 620 19.08 -5.09 19.40
C GLN A 620 17.84 -4.82 18.54
N LEU A 621 17.82 -3.70 17.81
CA LEU A 621 16.71 -3.36 16.91
C LEU A 621 16.60 -4.38 15.77
N SER A 622 17.73 -4.80 15.20
CA SER A 622 17.77 -5.83 14.16
C SER A 622 17.22 -7.16 14.68
N MET A 623 17.67 -7.65 15.84
CA MET A 623 17.12 -8.87 16.46
C MET A 623 15.61 -8.77 16.69
N ARG A 624 15.12 -7.61 17.13
CA ARG A 624 13.69 -7.37 17.34
C ARG A 624 12.92 -7.40 16.02
N LEU A 625 13.45 -6.79 14.96
CA LEU A 625 12.87 -6.85 13.61
C LEU A 625 12.86 -8.29 13.08
N THR A 626 13.95 -9.04 13.22
CA THR A 626 14.00 -10.47 12.85
C THR A 626 12.92 -11.27 13.57
N THR A 627 12.72 -11.02 14.87
CA THR A 627 11.68 -11.69 15.65
C THR A 627 10.27 -11.34 15.18
N LEU A 628 10.02 -10.08 14.81
CA LEU A 628 8.73 -9.64 14.26
C LEU A 628 8.49 -10.23 12.86
N LEU A 629 9.53 -10.30 12.02
CA LEU A 629 9.45 -10.86 10.68
C LEU A 629 9.28 -12.39 10.70
N ALA A 630 9.82 -13.08 11.70
CA ALA A 630 9.65 -14.51 11.90
C ALA A 630 8.18 -14.94 12.17
N GLN A 631 7.29 -13.97 12.45
CA GLN A 631 5.84 -14.21 12.53
C GLN A 631 5.20 -14.42 11.16
N PHE A 632 5.88 -14.05 10.07
CA PHE A 632 5.45 -14.28 8.71
C PHE A 632 6.20 -15.46 8.11
N ARG A 633 5.45 -16.37 7.49
CA ARG A 633 6.02 -17.42 6.66
C ARG A 633 6.14 -16.90 5.24
N ILE A 634 7.38 -16.69 4.82
CA ILE A 634 7.80 -16.18 3.52
C ILE A 634 8.15 -17.35 2.61
#